data_AF-A0A124FPB2-F1
#
_entry.id   AF-A0A124FPB2-F1
#
_cell.length_a   1.000
_cell.length_b   1.000
_cell.length_c   1.000
_cell.angle_alpha   90.00
_cell.angle_beta   90.00
_cell.angle_gamma   90.00
#
_symmetry.space_group_name_H-M   'P 1'
#
loop_
_entity.id
_entity.type
_entity.pdbx_description
1 polymer ?
#
loop_
_entity_poly.entity_id
_entity_poly.type
_entity_poly.pdbx_seq_one_letter_code
_entity_poly.pdbx_strand_id
1 'polypeptide(L)'
;CKICIKKYPDVFEYIEEERPQVDKSAWRGIAVYADHVEGVIHPVTFELLGKAREMAAKIGHPVYCLMMGDHISDKAKELRYYGADKIFVYDKPELKDFRIEPYTAVFEDFINKVRPSIVLVGGTTVGRSLAPRTAARFRTGLTADCTILDVQDNTDLDQIRPAFGGNIMAHIHTPNHRPQFATVRYKIFNAPERTEKPSGELVIEDIPSQRLESRIRVLEVRKKEKVQSIEDAEVIVVAGKGVKKEADLSMIRELADRLGGMMATTRPLIEAGWTDPRTQIGLSGRTVKPKLIITCGVSGSVQFVAGMNNSENIIAINTDPKASIFDVAHYAIIGDIYEVVAEIMKYAWKNQIPVTPRGQGTGLVGAAVPVKGGILLSLVRMNKILELDEDNLTLTVEPGVLLMEISKYVESHDLFYPPDPGEKSATIGGNINTNAGGMRAVKYGVTRDFVRGLEVVLPNGEVVKMGGKIVKDSSGYSLKDLIIGSEGTLGIVTAAILRLLPLPRIAISLLIPFPTLETAIETVPKIIKSKNIPTAIEYMERRVILNAEDYLGKKFPDATSDAYLLLTFDGNTREEVEKQYEKVAHICLDAGALDVFISDTQERQDSIWSARGAFLEAIKASTTEMDECDVVVPRKNVATFIRYTRQIEKELDIRIASFGHAGDGNLHVYLLKDEMDDETYSKKLKTAFDRLYQKGEELGGHVSGEHGIGYAKREYLKKTAGDIYMQLLRNIKTAFDPKNILNPEKICC
;
A
#
# COMPACT_ATOMS: atom_id res chain seq x y z
N CYS A 1 -54.01 0.44 -12.85
CA CYS A 1 -54.16 0.10 -11.41
C CYS A 1 -55.61 0.13 -10.90
N LYS A 2 -56.62 0.53 -11.69
CA LYS A 2 -58.05 0.59 -11.30
C LYS A 2 -58.39 1.47 -10.09
N ILE A 3 -57.43 2.25 -9.56
CA ILE A 3 -57.62 3.12 -8.40
C ILE A 3 -58.63 4.24 -8.69
N CYS A 4 -58.58 4.85 -9.88
CA CYS A 4 -59.50 5.92 -10.27
C CYS A 4 -60.95 5.42 -10.37
N ILE A 5 -61.16 4.23 -10.92
CA ILE A 5 -62.48 3.56 -10.99
C ILE A 5 -62.99 3.24 -9.57
N LYS A 6 -62.11 2.80 -8.67
CA LYS A 6 -62.48 2.53 -7.27
C LYS A 6 -62.85 3.77 -6.48
N LYS A 7 -62.18 4.90 -6.71
CA LYS A 7 -62.42 6.16 -5.98
C LYS A 7 -63.56 6.99 -6.56
N TYR A 8 -63.78 6.89 -7.88
CA TYR A 8 -64.77 7.71 -8.60
C TYR A 8 -65.51 6.86 -9.64
N PRO A 9 -66.36 5.92 -9.20
CA PRO A 9 -67.04 4.97 -10.09
C PRO A 9 -68.02 5.63 -11.07
N ASP A 10 -68.53 6.82 -10.73
CA ASP A 10 -69.48 7.57 -11.58
C ASP A 10 -68.79 8.49 -12.60
N VAL A 11 -67.46 8.56 -12.58
CA VAL A 11 -66.64 9.42 -13.46
C VAL A 11 -65.79 8.60 -14.42
N PHE A 12 -65.39 7.38 -14.03
CA PHE A 12 -64.51 6.52 -14.82
C PHE A 12 -65.12 5.13 -15.00
N GLU A 13 -65.31 4.71 -16.25
CA GLU A 13 -65.63 3.33 -16.60
C GLU A 13 -64.38 2.52 -16.96
N TYR A 14 -64.41 1.21 -16.71
CA TYR A 14 -63.35 0.30 -17.14
C TYR A 14 -63.79 -0.41 -18.40
N ILE A 15 -63.26 0.03 -19.54
CA ILE A 15 -63.40 -0.71 -20.80
C ILE A 15 -62.16 -1.59 -20.95
N GLU A 16 -62.35 -2.91 -20.89
CA GLU A 16 -61.31 -3.88 -21.19
C GLU A 16 -61.38 -4.22 -22.68
N GLU A 17 -60.59 -3.53 -23.49
CA GLU A 17 -60.46 -3.86 -24.91
C GLU A 17 -59.82 -5.25 -25.08
N GLU A 18 -60.27 -5.99 -26.09
CA GLU A 18 -59.65 -7.26 -26.50
C GLU A 18 -58.17 -7.02 -26.80
N ARG A 19 -57.29 -7.65 -26.02
CA ARG A 19 -55.86 -7.50 -26.19
C ARG A 19 -55.43 -8.36 -27.39
N PRO A 20 -54.81 -7.78 -28.43
CA PRO A 20 -54.33 -8.56 -29.55
C PRO A 20 -53.36 -9.64 -29.06
N GLN A 21 -53.64 -10.90 -29.41
CA GLN A 21 -52.75 -12.01 -29.13
C GLN A 21 -51.68 -12.11 -30.23
N VAL A 22 -50.44 -12.33 -29.83
CA VAL A 22 -49.33 -12.55 -30.77
C VAL A 22 -49.15 -14.05 -31.00
N ASP A 23 -49.05 -14.47 -32.26
CA ASP A 23 -48.61 -15.82 -32.60
C ASP A 23 -47.13 -15.97 -32.25
N LYS A 24 -46.84 -16.54 -31.08
CA LYS A 24 -45.48 -16.75 -30.59
C LYS A 24 -44.68 -17.73 -31.45
N SER A 25 -45.34 -18.65 -32.15
CA SER A 25 -44.66 -19.69 -32.96
C SER A 25 -43.97 -19.09 -34.20
N ALA A 26 -44.43 -17.93 -34.66
CA ALA A 26 -43.83 -17.18 -35.76
C ALA A 26 -42.50 -16.48 -35.41
N TRP A 27 -42.07 -16.50 -34.14
CA TRP A 27 -40.90 -15.80 -33.65
C TRP A 27 -39.92 -16.76 -32.99
N ARG A 28 -38.70 -16.82 -33.49
CA ARG A 28 -37.69 -17.76 -33.02
C ARG A 28 -36.31 -17.12 -32.97
N GLY A 29 -35.66 -17.22 -31.82
CA GLY A 29 -34.28 -16.76 -31.60
C GLY A 29 -34.14 -15.58 -30.64
N ILE A 30 -32.95 -15.45 -30.04
CA ILE A 30 -32.57 -14.32 -29.19
C ILE A 30 -31.52 -13.50 -29.92
N ALA A 31 -31.82 -12.26 -30.28
CA ALA A 31 -30.92 -11.40 -31.02
C ALA A 31 -30.17 -10.43 -30.10
N VAL A 32 -28.86 -10.28 -30.31
CA VAL A 32 -28.01 -9.30 -29.63
C VAL A 32 -27.50 -8.28 -30.63
N TYR A 33 -27.67 -6.99 -30.35
CA TYR A 33 -27.03 -5.94 -31.14
C TYR A 33 -25.55 -5.76 -30.74
N ALA A 34 -24.65 -5.89 -31.71
CA ALA A 34 -23.23 -5.64 -31.56
C ALA A 34 -22.95 -4.15 -31.71
N ASP A 35 -22.84 -3.47 -30.56
CA ASP A 35 -22.49 -2.05 -30.55
C ASP A 35 -20.98 -1.87 -30.74
N HIS A 36 -20.58 -0.87 -31.51
CA HIS A 36 -19.18 -0.64 -31.84
C HIS A 36 -18.88 0.82 -32.17
N VAL A 37 -17.60 1.19 -32.08
CA VAL A 37 -17.09 2.46 -32.61
C VAL A 37 -15.98 2.14 -33.60
N GLU A 38 -16.14 2.54 -34.86
CA GLU A 38 -15.19 2.22 -35.95
C GLU A 38 -14.86 0.71 -36.00
N GLY A 39 -15.87 -0.14 -35.74
CA GLY A 39 -15.78 -1.60 -35.69
C GLY A 39 -15.11 -2.22 -34.45
N VAL A 40 -14.65 -1.43 -33.48
CA VAL A 40 -14.23 -1.94 -32.16
C VAL A 40 -15.49 -2.24 -31.35
N ILE A 41 -15.76 -3.53 -31.13
CA ILE A 41 -16.97 -4.01 -30.45
C ILE A 41 -16.93 -3.63 -28.97
N HIS A 42 -18.02 -3.07 -28.46
CA HIS A 42 -18.17 -2.71 -27.06
C HIS A 42 -18.30 -3.99 -26.20
N PRO A 43 -17.57 -4.12 -25.08
CA PRO A 43 -17.54 -5.38 -24.32
C PRO A 43 -18.90 -5.89 -23.81
N VAL A 44 -19.86 -4.99 -23.54
CA VAL A 44 -21.26 -5.34 -23.22
C VAL A 44 -21.90 -6.30 -24.24
N THR A 45 -21.48 -6.25 -25.51
CA THR A 45 -21.97 -7.18 -26.54
C THR A 45 -21.60 -8.62 -26.21
N PHE A 46 -20.40 -8.89 -25.70
CA PHE A 46 -19.98 -10.23 -25.31
C PHE A 46 -20.73 -10.72 -24.06
N GLU A 47 -20.95 -9.85 -23.07
CA GLU A 47 -21.79 -10.15 -21.90
C GLU A 47 -23.22 -10.55 -22.31
N LEU A 48 -23.80 -9.80 -23.26
CA LEU A 48 -25.12 -10.08 -23.80
C LEU A 48 -25.18 -11.36 -24.62
N LEU A 49 -24.15 -11.69 -25.40
CA LEU A 49 -24.07 -12.97 -26.11
C LEU A 49 -24.03 -14.16 -25.15
N GLY A 50 -23.24 -14.06 -24.09
CA GLY A 50 -23.21 -15.06 -23.02
C GLY A 50 -24.58 -15.26 -22.39
N LYS A 51 -25.23 -14.16 -21.99
CA LYS A 51 -26.57 -14.23 -21.38
C LYS A 51 -27.65 -14.71 -22.36
N ALA A 52 -27.56 -14.32 -23.62
CA ALA A 52 -28.45 -14.80 -24.67
C ALA A 52 -28.31 -16.31 -24.86
N ARG A 53 -27.08 -16.85 -24.85
CA ARG A 53 -26.84 -18.30 -24.95
C ARG A 53 -27.42 -19.09 -23.79
N GLU A 54 -27.27 -18.58 -22.56
CA GLU A 54 -27.87 -19.17 -21.36
C GLU A 54 -29.39 -19.28 -21.48
N MET A 55 -30.07 -18.19 -21.86
CA MET A 55 -31.53 -18.18 -22.04
C MET A 55 -31.97 -19.03 -23.23
N ALA A 56 -31.26 -18.94 -24.35
CA ALA A 56 -31.55 -19.69 -25.57
C ALA A 56 -31.50 -21.20 -25.35
N ALA A 57 -30.58 -21.69 -24.50
CA ALA A 57 -30.49 -23.09 -24.12
C ALA A 57 -31.73 -23.60 -23.37
N LYS A 58 -32.41 -22.75 -22.58
CA LYS A 58 -33.64 -23.12 -21.84
C LYS A 58 -34.82 -23.39 -22.77
N ILE A 59 -34.96 -22.61 -23.85
CA ILE A 59 -36.10 -22.67 -24.77
C ILE A 59 -35.78 -23.29 -26.15
N GLY A 60 -34.55 -23.78 -26.36
CA GLY A 60 -34.12 -24.38 -27.63
C GLY A 60 -34.12 -23.40 -28.82
N HIS A 61 -33.93 -22.10 -28.55
CA HIS A 61 -33.86 -21.06 -29.58
C HIS A 61 -32.42 -20.84 -30.06
N PRO A 62 -32.21 -20.37 -31.30
CA PRO A 62 -30.90 -19.93 -31.76
C PRO A 62 -30.53 -18.53 -31.22
N VAL A 63 -29.24 -18.25 -31.10
CA VAL A 63 -28.70 -16.92 -30.77
C VAL A 63 -28.26 -16.21 -32.05
N TYR A 64 -28.79 -15.02 -32.27
CA TYR A 64 -28.42 -14.18 -33.40
C TYR A 64 -27.64 -12.96 -32.94
N CYS A 65 -26.76 -12.45 -33.79
CA CYS A 65 -26.08 -11.18 -33.57
C CYS A 65 -26.28 -10.27 -34.78
N LEU A 66 -26.60 -9.00 -34.55
CA LEU A 66 -26.74 -7.98 -35.58
C LEU A 66 -25.61 -6.95 -35.43
N MET A 67 -24.81 -6.76 -36.47
CA MET A 67 -23.78 -5.71 -36.53
C MET A 67 -24.00 -4.85 -37.78
N MET A 68 -23.92 -3.53 -37.65
CA MET A 68 -24.19 -2.61 -38.76
C MET A 68 -23.26 -1.40 -38.72
N GLY A 69 -22.66 -1.03 -39.86
CA GLY A 69 -21.62 -0.02 -39.93
C GLY A 69 -20.97 0.07 -41.31
N ASP A 70 -19.77 0.64 -41.36
CA ASP A 70 -18.95 0.81 -42.57
C ASP A 70 -17.57 0.17 -42.37
N HIS A 71 -17.16 -0.69 -43.32
CA HIS A 71 -15.93 -1.48 -43.27
C HIS A 71 -15.80 -2.34 -41.99
N ILE A 72 -16.87 -3.06 -41.65
CA ILE A 72 -16.97 -3.86 -40.42
C ILE A 72 -17.05 -5.37 -40.64
N SER A 73 -17.22 -5.84 -41.88
CA SER A 73 -17.40 -7.26 -42.20
C SER A 73 -16.32 -8.18 -41.64
N ASP A 74 -15.05 -7.74 -41.70
CA ASP A 74 -13.94 -8.50 -41.12
C ASP A 74 -13.94 -8.51 -39.59
N LYS A 75 -14.37 -7.41 -38.96
CA LYS A 75 -14.41 -7.27 -37.50
C LYS A 75 -15.56 -8.07 -36.88
N ALA A 76 -16.66 -8.25 -37.63
CA ALA A 76 -17.78 -9.09 -37.23
C ALA A 76 -17.39 -10.57 -37.04
N LYS A 77 -16.29 -11.04 -37.65
CA LYS A 77 -15.78 -12.41 -37.47
C LYS A 77 -15.45 -12.73 -36.02
N GLU A 78 -15.09 -11.73 -35.21
CA GLU A 78 -14.75 -11.94 -33.79
C GLU A 78 -15.95 -12.44 -32.98
N LEU A 79 -17.17 -12.05 -33.35
CA LEU A 79 -18.41 -12.48 -32.66
C LEU A 79 -18.64 -14.00 -32.74
N ARG A 80 -18.00 -14.69 -33.70
CA ARG A 80 -18.08 -16.15 -33.89
C ARG A 80 -17.47 -16.94 -32.73
N TYR A 81 -16.60 -16.32 -31.95
CA TYR A 81 -15.91 -16.94 -30.82
C TYR A 81 -16.69 -16.81 -29.49
N TYR A 82 -17.83 -16.12 -29.48
CA TYR A 82 -18.59 -15.81 -28.28
C TYR A 82 -20.02 -16.35 -28.32
N GLY A 83 -20.25 -17.40 -29.12
CA GLY A 83 -21.49 -18.18 -29.07
C GLY A 83 -22.69 -17.55 -29.79
N ALA A 84 -22.49 -16.85 -30.90
CA ALA A 84 -23.58 -16.52 -31.84
C ALA A 84 -23.77 -17.66 -32.88
N ASP A 85 -25.01 -18.10 -33.15
CA ASP A 85 -25.29 -19.12 -34.18
C ASP A 85 -25.29 -18.51 -35.59
N LYS A 86 -25.83 -17.29 -35.74
CA LYS A 86 -25.75 -16.50 -36.97
C LYS A 86 -25.47 -15.04 -36.67
N ILE A 87 -24.59 -14.43 -37.46
CA ILE A 87 -24.19 -13.03 -37.34
C ILE A 87 -24.59 -12.33 -38.64
N PHE A 88 -25.53 -11.41 -38.55
CA PHE A 88 -26.04 -10.62 -39.67
C PHE A 88 -25.30 -9.29 -39.72
N VAL A 89 -24.66 -9.01 -40.84
CA VAL A 89 -23.84 -7.82 -41.05
C VAL A 89 -24.41 -6.96 -42.16
N TYR A 90 -24.69 -5.70 -41.85
CA TYR A 90 -25.00 -4.67 -42.83
C TYR A 90 -23.81 -3.71 -42.94
N ASP A 91 -23.04 -3.85 -44.00
CA ASP A 91 -21.80 -3.10 -44.24
C ASP A 91 -22.00 -2.10 -45.39
N LYS A 92 -22.25 -0.83 -45.04
CA LYS A 92 -22.65 0.23 -45.99
C LYS A 92 -22.03 1.59 -45.64
N PRO A 93 -21.58 2.38 -46.63
CA PRO A 93 -21.05 3.72 -46.39
C PRO A 93 -22.02 4.66 -45.66
N GLU A 94 -23.32 4.51 -45.89
CA GLU A 94 -24.37 5.29 -45.23
C GLU A 94 -24.44 5.05 -43.72
N LEU A 95 -23.84 3.97 -43.23
CA LEU A 95 -23.79 3.58 -41.82
C LEU A 95 -22.46 3.95 -41.14
N LYS A 96 -21.56 4.67 -41.83
CA LYS A 96 -20.27 5.08 -41.28
C LYS A 96 -20.39 5.87 -39.98
N ASP A 97 -21.22 6.90 -40.00
CA ASP A 97 -21.50 7.73 -38.83
C ASP A 97 -22.87 7.38 -38.26
N PHE A 98 -22.95 7.22 -36.94
CA PHE A 98 -24.21 6.89 -36.28
C PHE A 98 -25.25 7.98 -36.52
N ARG A 99 -26.34 7.59 -37.20
CA ARG A 99 -27.54 8.38 -37.39
C ARG A 99 -28.73 7.49 -37.08
N ILE A 100 -29.71 8.03 -36.37
CA ILE A 100 -30.77 7.20 -35.81
C ILE A 100 -31.66 6.57 -36.88
N GLU A 101 -32.01 7.27 -37.96
CA GLU A 101 -32.92 6.72 -38.97
C GLU A 101 -32.34 5.54 -39.76
N PRO A 102 -31.11 5.61 -40.31
CA PRO A 102 -30.52 4.51 -41.07
C PRO A 102 -30.30 3.27 -40.18
N TYR A 103 -29.80 3.45 -38.96
CA TYR A 103 -29.62 2.36 -38.00
C TYR A 103 -30.96 1.71 -37.61
N THR A 104 -32.01 2.52 -37.40
CA THR A 104 -33.36 1.99 -37.14
C THR A 104 -33.90 1.20 -38.34
N ALA A 105 -33.67 1.67 -39.56
CA ALA A 105 -34.14 1.02 -40.78
C ALA A 105 -33.47 -0.35 -40.98
N VAL A 106 -32.17 -0.46 -40.72
CA VAL A 106 -31.44 -1.74 -40.73
C VAL A 106 -31.97 -2.69 -39.65
N PHE A 107 -32.15 -2.20 -38.42
CA PHE A 107 -32.67 -3.01 -37.33
C PHE A 107 -34.08 -3.54 -37.64
N GLU A 108 -34.93 -2.68 -38.22
CA GLU A 108 -36.28 -3.03 -38.68
C GLU A 108 -36.24 -4.11 -39.78
N ASP A 109 -35.36 -3.95 -40.78
CA ASP A 109 -35.20 -4.93 -41.86
C ASP A 109 -34.75 -6.30 -41.32
N PHE A 110 -33.76 -6.31 -40.43
CA PHE A 110 -33.30 -7.51 -39.74
C PHE A 110 -34.43 -8.20 -38.96
N ILE A 111 -35.19 -7.47 -38.13
CA ILE A 111 -36.27 -8.07 -37.34
C ILE A 111 -37.37 -8.63 -38.26
N ASN A 112 -37.72 -7.94 -39.35
CA ASN A 112 -38.74 -8.42 -40.28
C ASN A 112 -38.32 -9.71 -41.00
N LYS A 113 -37.04 -9.86 -41.36
CA LYS A 113 -36.48 -11.05 -42.01
C LYS A 113 -36.31 -12.22 -41.03
N VAL A 114 -35.74 -11.96 -39.85
CA VAL A 114 -35.26 -13.00 -38.93
C VAL A 114 -36.29 -13.36 -37.86
N ARG A 115 -37.18 -12.42 -37.50
CA ARG A 115 -38.23 -12.57 -36.48
C ARG A 115 -37.72 -13.18 -35.16
N PRO A 116 -36.71 -12.58 -34.51
CA PRO A 116 -36.27 -13.04 -33.19
C PRO A 116 -37.38 -12.86 -32.15
N SER A 117 -37.53 -13.75 -31.19
CA SER A 117 -38.49 -13.59 -30.09
C SER A 117 -38.06 -12.48 -29.11
N ILE A 118 -36.75 -12.34 -28.90
CA ILE A 118 -36.14 -11.42 -27.94
C ILE A 118 -35.03 -10.61 -28.61
N VAL A 119 -34.91 -9.33 -28.26
CA VAL A 119 -33.82 -8.45 -28.70
C VAL A 119 -33.14 -7.82 -27.48
N LEU A 120 -31.84 -8.04 -27.34
CA LEU A 120 -30.99 -7.49 -26.28
C LEU A 120 -30.04 -6.43 -26.86
N VAL A 121 -29.96 -5.29 -26.17
CA VAL A 121 -29.14 -4.15 -26.60
C VAL A 121 -28.30 -3.64 -25.42
N GLY A 122 -27.04 -3.30 -25.66
CA GLY A 122 -26.21 -2.65 -24.63
C GLY A 122 -26.79 -1.30 -24.22
N GLY A 123 -26.76 -0.97 -22.93
CA GLY A 123 -27.19 0.31 -22.36
C GLY A 123 -26.23 1.47 -22.63
N THR A 124 -25.56 1.45 -23.78
CA THR A 124 -24.61 2.46 -24.28
C THR A 124 -25.35 3.70 -24.80
N THR A 125 -24.62 4.74 -25.19
CA THR A 125 -25.22 5.95 -25.78
C THR A 125 -25.99 5.64 -27.08
N VAL A 126 -25.43 4.77 -27.93
CA VAL A 126 -26.08 4.32 -29.17
C VAL A 126 -27.27 3.43 -28.85
N GLY A 127 -27.09 2.41 -28.00
CA GLY A 127 -28.14 1.46 -27.66
C GLY A 127 -29.35 2.11 -26.97
N ARG A 128 -29.13 3.09 -26.09
CA ARG A 128 -30.20 3.89 -25.45
C ARG A 128 -30.99 4.73 -26.45
N SER A 129 -30.39 5.08 -27.58
CA SER A 129 -31.07 5.82 -28.65
C SER A 129 -31.80 4.87 -29.61
N LEU A 130 -31.16 3.75 -29.96
CA LEU A 130 -31.62 2.82 -30.98
C LEU A 130 -32.73 1.89 -30.49
N ALA A 131 -32.54 1.23 -29.34
CA ALA A 131 -33.50 0.26 -28.81
C ALA A 131 -34.94 0.80 -28.67
N PRO A 132 -35.20 1.97 -28.04
CA PRO A 132 -36.57 2.47 -27.90
C PRO A 132 -37.18 2.86 -29.25
N ARG A 133 -36.36 3.37 -30.18
CA ARG A 133 -36.83 3.76 -31.52
C ARG A 133 -37.28 2.54 -32.31
N THR A 134 -36.52 1.45 -32.24
CA THR A 134 -36.87 0.17 -32.88
C THR A 134 -38.06 -0.48 -32.19
N ALA A 135 -38.12 -0.53 -30.85
CA ALA A 135 -39.26 -1.09 -30.13
C ALA A 135 -40.58 -0.37 -30.49
N ALA A 136 -40.55 0.95 -30.65
CA ALA A 136 -41.71 1.73 -31.09
C ALA A 136 -42.19 1.35 -32.51
N ARG A 137 -41.30 1.01 -33.45
CA ARG A 137 -41.65 0.56 -34.82
C ARG A 137 -42.50 -0.70 -34.80
N PHE A 138 -42.18 -1.63 -33.90
CA PHE A 138 -42.90 -2.89 -33.72
C PHE A 138 -44.04 -2.81 -32.69
N ARG A 139 -44.35 -1.59 -32.20
CA ARG A 139 -45.41 -1.35 -31.19
C ARG A 139 -45.26 -2.25 -29.95
N THR A 140 -44.01 -2.47 -29.53
CA THR A 140 -43.68 -3.32 -28.38
C THR A 140 -43.01 -2.49 -27.28
N GLY A 141 -42.92 -3.06 -26.08
CA GLY A 141 -42.25 -2.45 -24.94
C GLY A 141 -40.73 -2.65 -24.96
N LEU A 142 -40.01 -1.77 -24.29
CA LEU A 142 -38.59 -1.90 -23.97
C LEU A 142 -38.42 -1.77 -22.46
N THR A 143 -37.77 -2.75 -21.83
CA THR A 143 -37.30 -2.59 -20.45
C THR A 143 -35.86 -2.12 -20.47
N ALA A 144 -35.64 -0.88 -20.06
CA ALA A 144 -34.31 -0.30 -19.99
C ALA A 144 -33.58 -0.67 -18.69
N ASP A 145 -32.27 -0.90 -18.77
CA ASP A 145 -31.36 -1.13 -17.64
C ASP A 145 -31.76 -2.33 -16.76
N CYS A 146 -32.05 -3.46 -17.41
CA CYS A 146 -32.29 -4.72 -16.71
C CYS A 146 -31.03 -5.16 -15.96
N THR A 147 -31.23 -5.60 -14.72
CA THR A 147 -30.19 -6.20 -13.88
C THR A 147 -30.28 -7.71 -13.85
N ILE A 148 -31.47 -8.27 -14.12
CA ILE A 148 -31.70 -9.70 -14.26
C ILE A 148 -32.53 -9.92 -15.53
N LEU A 149 -32.11 -10.90 -16.32
CA LEU A 149 -32.82 -11.41 -17.47
C LEU A 149 -32.97 -12.92 -17.32
N ASP A 150 -34.16 -13.43 -17.61
CA ASP A 150 -34.40 -14.85 -17.79
C ASP A 150 -35.50 -15.06 -18.84
N VAL A 151 -35.81 -16.31 -19.17
CA VAL A 151 -36.85 -16.65 -20.13
C VAL A 151 -37.74 -17.77 -19.58
N GLN A 152 -39.04 -17.64 -19.81
CA GLN A 152 -40.04 -18.66 -19.48
C GLN A 152 -40.16 -19.71 -20.59
N ASP A 153 -40.69 -20.89 -20.26
CA ASP A 153 -40.92 -21.99 -21.22
C ASP A 153 -41.77 -21.57 -22.42
N ASN A 154 -42.65 -20.58 -22.23
CA ASN A 154 -43.51 -20.02 -23.28
C ASN A 154 -42.80 -18.95 -24.15
N THR A 155 -41.48 -18.82 -24.04
CA THR A 155 -40.59 -17.85 -24.71
C THR A 155 -40.73 -16.38 -24.28
N ASP A 156 -41.47 -16.07 -23.22
CA ASP A 156 -41.53 -14.71 -22.67
C ASP A 156 -40.27 -14.38 -21.86
N LEU A 157 -39.76 -13.16 -22.06
CA LEU A 157 -38.60 -12.59 -21.39
C LEU A 157 -38.99 -12.03 -20.02
N ASP A 158 -38.39 -12.59 -18.99
CA ASP A 158 -38.42 -12.08 -17.64
C ASP A 158 -37.40 -10.96 -17.48
N GLN A 159 -37.90 -9.73 -17.32
CA GLN A 159 -37.09 -8.53 -17.28
C GLN A 159 -37.21 -7.90 -15.90
N ILE A 160 -36.16 -8.02 -15.10
CA ILE A 160 -36.17 -7.45 -13.74
C ILE A 160 -35.22 -6.26 -13.71
N ARG A 161 -35.78 -5.13 -13.27
CA ARG A 161 -35.02 -3.89 -13.07
C ARG A 161 -35.39 -3.20 -11.76
N PRO A 162 -34.45 -2.46 -11.17
CA PRO A 162 -34.75 -1.54 -10.07
C PRO A 162 -35.70 -0.41 -10.53
N ALA A 163 -36.70 -0.08 -9.71
CA ALA A 163 -37.60 1.05 -9.91
C ALA A 163 -37.71 1.90 -8.63
N PHE A 164 -38.19 3.15 -8.76
CA PHE A 164 -38.29 4.12 -7.66
C PHE A 164 -37.00 4.26 -6.84
N GLY A 165 -35.89 4.52 -7.53
CA GLY A 165 -34.58 4.62 -6.87
C GLY A 165 -34.08 3.29 -6.29
N GLY A 166 -34.51 2.16 -6.84
CA GLY A 166 -34.07 0.83 -6.41
C GLY A 166 -34.70 0.32 -5.12
N ASN A 167 -35.69 1.03 -4.58
CA ASN A 167 -36.45 0.56 -3.41
C ASN A 167 -37.36 -0.63 -3.75
N ILE A 168 -37.69 -0.83 -5.03
CA ILE A 168 -38.42 -2.01 -5.48
C ILE A 168 -37.74 -2.61 -6.70
N MET A 169 -37.81 -3.95 -6.81
CA MET A 169 -37.46 -4.68 -8.02
C MET A 169 -38.74 -4.89 -8.83
N ALA A 170 -38.81 -4.26 -10.00
CA ALA A 170 -39.95 -4.38 -10.90
C ALA A 170 -39.70 -5.53 -11.88
N HIS A 171 -40.62 -6.50 -11.89
CA HIS A 171 -40.65 -7.58 -12.87
C HIS A 171 -41.59 -7.17 -14.01
N ILE A 172 -41.02 -6.96 -15.19
CA ILE A 172 -41.72 -6.45 -16.37
C ILE A 172 -42.05 -7.60 -17.32
N HIS A 173 -43.34 -7.75 -17.63
CA HIS A 173 -43.88 -8.79 -18.49
C HIS A 173 -44.54 -8.17 -19.73
N THR A 174 -44.23 -8.69 -20.92
CA THR A 174 -44.78 -8.18 -22.20
C THR A 174 -45.32 -9.31 -23.09
N PRO A 175 -46.28 -10.13 -22.59
CA PRO A 175 -46.63 -11.43 -23.21
C PRO A 175 -47.28 -11.33 -24.60
N ASN A 176 -47.89 -10.18 -24.91
CA ASN A 176 -48.74 -9.99 -26.10
C ASN A 176 -48.02 -9.32 -27.28
N HIS A 177 -46.73 -9.04 -27.18
CA HIS A 177 -45.96 -8.38 -28.24
C HIS A 177 -44.66 -9.12 -28.53
N ARG A 178 -44.20 -9.02 -29.78
CA ARG A 178 -42.92 -9.55 -30.26
C ARG A 178 -42.28 -8.57 -31.26
N PRO A 179 -40.93 -8.46 -31.30
CA PRO A 179 -40.01 -9.01 -30.31
C PRO A 179 -40.13 -8.31 -28.94
N GLN A 180 -39.60 -8.93 -27.89
CA GLN A 180 -39.46 -8.28 -26.58
C GLN A 180 -38.07 -7.67 -26.46
N PHE A 181 -37.99 -6.40 -26.05
CA PHE A 181 -36.72 -5.68 -25.97
C PHE A 181 -36.28 -5.46 -24.53
N ALA A 182 -34.98 -5.67 -24.28
CA ALA A 182 -34.32 -5.23 -23.05
C ALA A 182 -33.00 -4.53 -23.35
N THR A 183 -32.67 -3.51 -22.55
CA THR A 183 -31.30 -2.99 -22.50
C THR A 183 -30.60 -3.36 -21.20
N VAL A 184 -29.29 -3.59 -21.26
CA VAL A 184 -28.47 -4.01 -20.11
C VAL A 184 -27.21 -3.16 -20.06
N ARG A 185 -26.87 -2.66 -18.87
CA ARG A 185 -25.64 -1.90 -18.68
C ARG A 185 -24.40 -2.80 -18.75
N TYR A 186 -23.26 -2.22 -19.11
CA TYR A 186 -21.99 -2.92 -19.05
C TYR A 186 -21.67 -3.39 -17.61
N LYS A 187 -20.99 -4.53 -17.46
CA LYS A 187 -20.61 -5.17 -16.20
C LYS A 187 -21.76 -5.77 -15.38
N ILE A 188 -22.94 -5.95 -15.97
CA ILE A 188 -24.07 -6.63 -15.30
C ILE A 188 -23.95 -8.16 -15.42
N PHE A 189 -23.55 -8.67 -16.57
CA PHE A 189 -23.38 -10.11 -16.81
C PHE A 189 -21.93 -10.46 -17.12
N ASN A 190 -21.60 -11.74 -17.08
CA ASN A 190 -20.27 -12.22 -17.44
C ASN A 190 -20.20 -12.44 -18.96
N ALA A 191 -19.12 -11.97 -19.58
CA ALA A 191 -18.78 -12.38 -20.92
C ALA A 191 -18.35 -13.87 -20.92
N PRO A 192 -18.73 -14.65 -21.94
CA PRO A 192 -18.23 -16.02 -22.07
C PRO A 192 -16.74 -15.99 -22.44
N GLU A 193 -16.03 -17.06 -22.11
CA GLU A 193 -14.66 -17.25 -22.58
C GLU A 193 -14.63 -17.36 -24.11
N ARG A 194 -13.59 -16.77 -24.70
CA ARG A 194 -13.38 -16.83 -26.16
C ARG A 194 -13.04 -18.27 -26.55
N THR A 195 -13.86 -18.88 -27.41
CA THR A 195 -13.57 -20.24 -27.88
C THR A 195 -12.33 -20.28 -28.77
N GLU A 196 -11.66 -21.43 -28.85
CA GLU A 196 -10.49 -21.58 -29.74
C GLU A 196 -10.90 -21.60 -31.22
N LYS A 197 -12.07 -22.20 -31.52
CA LYS A 197 -12.59 -22.35 -32.89
C LYS A 197 -13.81 -21.46 -33.09
N PRO A 198 -13.90 -20.71 -34.20
CA PRO A 198 -15.06 -19.88 -34.50
C PRO A 198 -16.27 -20.77 -34.80
N SER A 199 -17.41 -20.42 -34.22
CA SER A 199 -18.70 -21.07 -34.42
C SER A 199 -19.71 -20.09 -35.01
N GLY A 200 -20.73 -20.61 -35.70
CA GLY A 200 -21.77 -19.77 -36.30
C GLY A 200 -21.45 -19.24 -37.71
N GLU A 201 -22.53 -18.90 -38.41
CA GLU A 201 -22.57 -18.46 -39.80
C GLU A 201 -22.53 -16.92 -39.89
N LEU A 202 -21.69 -16.38 -40.77
CA LEU A 202 -21.69 -14.94 -41.08
C LEU A 202 -22.56 -14.70 -42.31
N VAL A 203 -23.61 -13.90 -42.16
CA VAL A 203 -24.56 -13.56 -43.23
C VAL A 203 -24.42 -12.08 -43.54
N ILE A 204 -23.93 -11.77 -44.75
CA ILE A 204 -23.88 -10.39 -45.23
C ILE A 204 -25.24 -10.06 -45.83
N GLU A 205 -25.90 -9.05 -45.26
CA GLU A 205 -27.22 -8.59 -45.67
C GLU A 205 -27.12 -7.26 -46.41
N ASP A 206 -28.11 -7.01 -47.26
CA ASP A 206 -28.24 -5.78 -48.01
C ASP A 206 -29.61 -5.11 -47.76
N ILE A 207 -29.63 -3.79 -47.84
CA ILE A 207 -30.82 -2.94 -47.74
C ILE A 207 -30.69 -1.79 -48.76
N PRO A 208 -31.77 -1.45 -49.50
CA PRO A 208 -31.71 -0.37 -50.49
C PRO A 208 -31.32 0.98 -49.87
N SER A 209 -30.40 1.72 -50.50
CA SER A 209 -29.89 3.01 -50.01
C SER A 209 -30.97 4.05 -49.74
N GLN A 210 -32.11 4.00 -50.46
CA GLN A 210 -33.26 4.89 -50.22
C GLN A 210 -33.85 4.72 -48.82
N ARG A 211 -33.75 3.53 -48.21
CA ARG A 211 -34.18 3.27 -46.82
C ARG A 211 -33.17 3.78 -45.78
N LEU A 212 -31.96 4.13 -46.21
CA LEU A 212 -30.87 4.64 -45.37
C LEU A 212 -30.75 6.17 -45.41
N GLU A 213 -31.74 6.85 -45.98
CA GLU A 213 -31.82 8.30 -45.95
C GLU A 213 -32.04 8.81 -44.51
N SER A 214 -31.31 9.86 -44.15
CA SER A 214 -31.46 10.53 -42.86
C SER A 214 -31.59 12.03 -43.07
N ARG A 215 -32.46 12.64 -42.26
CA ARG A 215 -32.57 14.10 -42.16
C ARG A 215 -31.41 14.71 -41.36
N ILE A 216 -30.58 13.86 -40.76
CA ILE A 216 -29.40 14.24 -39.98
C ILE A 216 -28.17 14.13 -40.87
N ARG A 217 -27.40 15.22 -40.96
CA ARG A 217 -26.09 15.26 -41.62
C ARG A 217 -25.00 15.45 -40.58
N VAL A 218 -24.05 14.52 -40.52
CA VAL A 218 -22.86 14.62 -39.67
C VAL A 218 -21.83 15.47 -40.40
N LEU A 219 -21.41 16.58 -39.80
CA LEU A 219 -20.45 17.52 -40.40
C LEU A 219 -19.01 17.20 -39.99
N GLU A 220 -18.81 16.85 -38.72
CA GLU A 220 -17.50 16.58 -38.12
C GLU A 220 -17.68 15.62 -36.94
N VAL A 221 -16.74 14.68 -36.76
CA VAL A 221 -16.66 13.80 -35.58
C VAL A 221 -15.36 14.10 -34.85
N ARG A 222 -15.44 14.65 -33.63
CA ARG A 222 -14.27 14.91 -32.78
C ARG A 222 -14.03 13.78 -31.81
N LYS A 223 -12.86 13.13 -31.91
CA LYS A 223 -12.43 12.12 -30.96
C LYS A 223 -12.09 12.80 -29.62
N LYS A 224 -12.82 12.44 -28.57
CA LYS A 224 -12.45 12.83 -27.19
C LYS A 224 -11.27 11.97 -26.72
N GLU A 225 -10.38 12.56 -25.93
CA GLU A 225 -9.33 11.79 -25.25
C GLU A 225 -9.96 10.69 -24.38
N LYS A 226 -9.39 9.48 -24.47
CA LYS A 226 -9.79 8.36 -23.62
C LYS A 226 -9.33 8.66 -22.19
N VAL A 227 -10.27 8.98 -21.32
CA VAL A 227 -10.04 9.08 -19.87
C VAL A 227 -10.30 7.71 -19.26
N GLN A 228 -9.44 7.26 -18.35
CA GLN A 228 -9.66 6.01 -17.62
C GLN A 228 -11.03 6.03 -16.92
N SER A 229 -11.82 4.98 -17.15
CA SER A 229 -13.11 4.78 -16.51
C SER A 229 -12.94 3.85 -15.31
N ILE A 230 -13.64 4.14 -14.21
CA ILE A 230 -13.72 3.22 -13.06
C ILE A 230 -14.39 1.88 -13.41
N GLU A 231 -15.09 1.79 -14.56
CA GLU A 231 -15.72 0.56 -15.06
C GLU A 231 -14.68 -0.53 -15.40
N ASP A 232 -13.46 -0.13 -15.75
CA ASP A 232 -12.38 -1.04 -16.18
C ASP A 232 -11.29 -1.22 -15.10
N ALA A 233 -11.44 -0.60 -13.93
CA ALA A 233 -10.46 -0.67 -12.86
C ALA A 233 -10.50 -2.04 -12.15
N GLU A 234 -9.34 -2.69 -12.01
CA GLU A 234 -9.21 -3.95 -11.26
C GLU A 234 -9.26 -3.73 -9.74
N VAL A 235 -8.87 -2.55 -9.27
CA VAL A 235 -8.92 -2.15 -7.86
C VAL A 235 -9.63 -0.80 -7.74
N ILE A 236 -10.60 -0.70 -6.82
CA ILE A 236 -11.36 0.53 -6.59
C ILE A 236 -11.39 0.86 -5.10
N VAL A 237 -11.13 2.12 -4.75
CA VAL A 237 -11.30 2.63 -3.38
C VAL A 237 -12.40 3.68 -3.39
N VAL A 238 -13.44 3.47 -2.58
CA VAL A 238 -14.68 4.24 -2.63
C VAL A 238 -14.79 5.19 -1.44
N ALA A 239 -14.97 6.47 -1.73
CA ALA A 239 -15.35 7.47 -0.73
C ALA A 239 -16.88 7.56 -0.56
N GLY A 240 -17.35 7.38 0.67
CA GLY A 240 -18.75 7.53 1.07
C GLY A 240 -19.05 8.79 1.88
N LYS A 241 -20.31 8.97 2.26
CA LYS A 241 -20.79 10.09 3.11
C LYS A 241 -20.08 10.18 4.47
N GLY A 242 -19.48 9.09 4.95
CA GLY A 242 -18.69 9.08 6.18
C GLY A 242 -17.39 9.89 6.13
N VAL A 243 -16.97 10.35 4.94
CA VAL A 243 -15.82 11.24 4.77
C VAL A 243 -16.17 12.66 5.25
N LYS A 244 -15.44 13.18 6.24
CA LYS A 244 -15.81 14.39 6.99
C LYS A 244 -15.43 15.69 6.26
N LYS A 245 -14.32 15.71 5.50
CA LYS A 245 -13.83 16.89 4.76
C LYS A 245 -13.41 16.53 3.34
N GLU A 246 -13.51 17.47 2.40
CA GLU A 246 -13.02 17.28 1.02
C GLU A 246 -11.52 16.95 0.98
N ALA A 247 -10.73 17.55 1.89
CA ALA A 247 -9.30 17.26 2.03
C ALA A 247 -9.01 15.78 2.32
N ASP A 248 -9.94 15.06 2.96
CA ASP A 248 -9.78 13.64 3.30
C ASP A 248 -9.87 12.74 2.04
N LEU A 249 -10.39 13.26 0.91
CA LEU A 249 -10.38 12.54 -0.37
C LEU A 249 -8.97 12.32 -0.90
N SER A 250 -8.00 13.17 -0.51
CA SER A 250 -6.59 12.97 -0.86
C SER A 250 -6.06 11.63 -0.32
N MET A 251 -6.47 11.25 0.90
CA MET A 251 -6.10 9.99 1.53
C MET A 251 -6.66 8.78 0.79
N ILE A 252 -7.90 8.88 0.31
CA ILE A 252 -8.59 7.81 -0.43
C ILE A 252 -8.00 7.67 -1.84
N ARG A 253 -7.70 8.80 -2.50
CA ARG A 253 -7.01 8.82 -3.78
C ARG A 253 -5.62 8.20 -3.68
N GLU A 254 -4.85 8.57 -2.66
CA GLU A 254 -3.52 7.99 -2.42
C GLU A 254 -3.59 6.48 -2.17
N LEU A 255 -4.59 6.01 -1.41
CA LEU A 255 -4.81 4.57 -1.20
C LEU A 255 -5.13 3.86 -2.52
N ALA A 256 -5.97 4.45 -3.37
CA ALA A 256 -6.27 3.91 -4.69
C ALA A 256 -5.00 3.83 -5.56
N ASP A 257 -4.23 4.92 -5.65
CA ASP A 257 -3.02 5.00 -6.47
C ASP A 257 -1.97 3.95 -6.03
N ARG A 258 -1.80 3.75 -4.72
CA ARG A 258 -0.85 2.77 -4.17
C ARG A 258 -1.24 1.32 -4.42
N LEU A 259 -2.53 1.04 -4.53
CA LEU A 259 -3.04 -0.27 -4.89
C LEU A 259 -3.09 -0.49 -6.41
N GLY A 260 -2.59 0.47 -7.21
CA GLY A 260 -2.70 0.46 -8.67
C GLY A 260 -4.16 0.56 -9.16
N GLY A 261 -5.04 1.13 -8.32
CA GLY A 261 -6.47 1.24 -8.53
C GLY A 261 -6.95 2.65 -8.81
N MET A 262 -8.28 2.82 -8.84
CA MET A 262 -8.92 4.12 -9.05
C MET A 262 -9.82 4.50 -7.86
N MET A 263 -9.87 5.79 -7.56
CA MET A 263 -10.83 6.32 -6.59
C MET A 263 -12.23 6.44 -7.23
N ALA A 264 -13.24 5.93 -6.55
CA ALA A 264 -14.65 6.13 -6.89
C ALA A 264 -15.38 6.83 -5.73
N THR A 265 -16.53 7.44 -6.00
CA THR A 265 -17.29 8.18 -4.99
C THR A 265 -18.78 7.88 -5.06
N THR A 266 -19.42 7.97 -3.90
CA THR A 266 -20.88 7.84 -3.82
C THR A 266 -21.59 9.13 -4.25
N ARG A 267 -22.84 9.00 -4.70
CA ARG A 267 -23.67 10.12 -5.17
C ARG A 267 -23.71 11.35 -4.23
N PRO A 268 -23.84 11.23 -2.89
CA PRO A 268 -23.82 12.39 -2.00
C PRO A 268 -22.58 13.27 -2.13
N LEU A 269 -21.41 12.69 -2.44
CA LEU A 269 -20.15 13.43 -2.59
C LEU A 269 -20.07 14.14 -3.96
N ILE A 270 -20.68 13.56 -4.98
CA ILE A 270 -20.83 14.20 -6.30
C ILE A 270 -21.79 15.38 -6.23
N GLU A 271 -22.93 15.23 -5.55
CA GLU A 271 -23.89 16.31 -5.34
C GLU A 271 -23.32 17.44 -4.47
N ALA A 272 -22.36 17.13 -3.60
CA ALA A 272 -21.59 18.12 -2.84
C ALA A 272 -20.49 18.82 -3.67
N GLY A 273 -20.25 18.38 -4.91
CA GLY A 273 -19.25 18.98 -5.82
C GLY A 273 -17.81 18.55 -5.56
N TRP A 274 -17.56 17.56 -4.71
CA TRP A 274 -16.21 17.20 -4.24
C TRP A 274 -15.40 16.37 -5.25
N THR A 275 -16.07 15.71 -6.21
CA THR A 275 -15.40 14.88 -7.22
C THR A 275 -16.14 14.93 -8.56
N ASP A 276 -15.47 14.49 -9.61
CA ASP A 276 -16.00 14.46 -10.97
C ASP A 276 -17.15 13.42 -11.08
N PRO A 277 -18.29 13.75 -11.72
CA PRO A 277 -19.41 12.81 -11.94
C PRO A 277 -19.00 11.47 -12.58
N ARG A 278 -17.88 11.44 -13.31
CA ARG A 278 -17.32 10.23 -13.91
C ARG A 278 -16.84 9.21 -12.85
N THR A 279 -16.51 9.62 -11.63
CA THR A 279 -16.10 8.69 -10.57
C THR A 279 -17.28 8.14 -9.77
N GLN A 280 -18.52 8.46 -10.15
CA GLN A 280 -19.69 8.00 -9.41
C GLN A 280 -19.95 6.50 -9.63
N ILE A 281 -20.00 5.75 -8.54
CA ILE A 281 -20.31 4.32 -8.52
C ILE A 281 -21.76 4.07 -8.07
N GLY A 282 -22.41 3.07 -8.67
CA GLY A 282 -23.78 2.65 -8.37
C GLY A 282 -24.71 2.74 -9.59
N LEU A 283 -25.95 2.28 -9.46
CA LEU A 283 -26.96 2.29 -10.53
C LEU A 283 -27.30 3.70 -11.06
N SER A 284 -27.04 4.75 -10.30
CA SER A 284 -27.17 6.14 -10.76
C SER A 284 -25.90 6.68 -11.44
N GLY A 285 -24.79 5.97 -11.33
CA GLY A 285 -23.51 6.23 -12.00
C GLY A 285 -23.05 5.02 -12.81
N ARG A 286 -21.83 4.55 -12.56
CA ARG A 286 -21.19 3.42 -13.24
C ARG A 286 -21.32 2.12 -12.44
N THR A 287 -21.58 1.03 -13.15
CA THR A 287 -21.50 -0.33 -12.62
C THR A 287 -20.08 -0.84 -12.78
N VAL A 288 -19.50 -1.41 -11.73
CA VAL A 288 -18.10 -1.86 -11.71
C VAL A 288 -18.01 -3.32 -11.27
N LYS A 289 -16.94 -3.99 -11.68
CA LYS A 289 -16.65 -5.38 -11.29
C LYS A 289 -15.14 -5.60 -11.02
N PRO A 290 -14.54 -4.89 -10.06
CA PRO A 290 -13.12 -5.04 -9.71
C PRO A 290 -12.82 -6.36 -9.00
N LYS A 291 -11.53 -6.73 -8.98
CA LYS A 291 -11.00 -7.80 -8.12
C LYS A 291 -11.00 -7.39 -6.65
N LEU A 292 -10.73 -6.12 -6.36
CA LEU A 292 -10.74 -5.58 -5.00
C LEU A 292 -11.48 -4.24 -4.95
N ILE A 293 -12.46 -4.14 -4.06
CA ILE A 293 -13.10 -2.87 -3.71
C ILE A 293 -13.00 -2.60 -2.21
N ILE A 294 -12.53 -1.41 -1.84
CA ILE A 294 -12.45 -0.94 -0.45
C ILE A 294 -13.42 0.23 -0.30
N THR A 295 -14.41 0.11 0.58
CA THR A 295 -15.41 1.16 0.82
C THR A 295 -15.14 1.88 2.14
N CYS A 296 -14.96 3.19 2.07
CA CYS A 296 -14.63 4.04 3.21
C CYS A 296 -15.83 4.95 3.54
N GLY A 297 -16.55 4.67 4.63
CA GLY A 297 -17.68 5.48 5.08
C GLY A 297 -18.92 5.38 4.19
N VAL A 298 -19.13 4.23 3.53
CA VAL A 298 -20.28 3.96 2.64
C VAL A 298 -21.38 3.23 3.40
N SER A 299 -22.62 3.73 3.36
CA SER A 299 -23.75 3.12 4.09
C SER A 299 -24.28 1.83 3.46
N GLY A 300 -24.07 1.63 2.15
CA GLY A 300 -24.53 0.44 1.43
C GLY A 300 -25.96 0.52 0.87
N SER A 301 -26.40 1.71 0.42
CA SER A 301 -27.71 1.83 -0.24
C SER A 301 -27.89 0.81 -1.38
N VAL A 302 -29.11 0.32 -1.60
CA VAL A 302 -29.42 -0.68 -2.65
C VAL A 302 -28.89 -0.26 -4.03
N GLN A 303 -28.94 1.04 -4.36
CA GLN A 303 -28.40 1.57 -5.62
C GLN A 303 -26.88 1.42 -5.75
N PHE A 304 -26.16 1.60 -4.64
CA PHE A 304 -24.71 1.45 -4.59
C PHE A 304 -24.34 -0.03 -4.69
N VAL A 305 -24.95 -0.87 -3.85
CA VAL A 305 -24.71 -2.31 -3.80
C VAL A 305 -24.97 -2.95 -5.16
N ALA A 306 -26.11 -2.68 -5.79
CA ALA A 306 -26.44 -3.23 -7.10
C ALA A 306 -25.45 -2.81 -8.23
N GLY A 307 -24.66 -1.75 -8.05
CA GLY A 307 -23.63 -1.34 -9.00
C GLY A 307 -22.25 -1.97 -8.77
N MET A 308 -22.04 -2.72 -7.69
CA MET A 308 -20.73 -3.27 -7.32
C MET A 308 -20.76 -4.71 -6.76
N ASN A 309 -21.96 -5.29 -6.56
CA ASN A 309 -22.15 -6.58 -5.89
C ASN A 309 -21.43 -7.77 -6.57
N ASN A 310 -21.03 -7.62 -7.83
CA ASN A 310 -20.33 -8.66 -8.59
C ASN A 310 -18.79 -8.58 -8.44
N SER A 311 -18.27 -7.72 -7.55
CA SER A 311 -16.83 -7.60 -7.27
C SER A 311 -16.30 -8.86 -6.56
N GLU A 312 -15.07 -9.27 -6.84
CA GLU A 312 -14.51 -10.53 -6.29
C GLU A 312 -14.20 -10.42 -4.78
N ASN A 313 -13.74 -9.26 -4.31
CA ASN A 313 -13.45 -9.02 -2.89
C ASN A 313 -13.88 -7.60 -2.48
N ILE A 314 -14.61 -7.50 -1.37
CA ILE A 314 -15.26 -6.28 -0.86
C ILE A 314 -14.85 -6.08 0.60
N ILE A 315 -14.06 -5.04 0.88
CA ILE A 315 -13.70 -4.61 2.23
C ILE A 315 -14.51 -3.35 2.56
N ALA A 316 -15.22 -3.34 3.69
CA ALA A 316 -16.03 -2.22 4.10
C ALA A 316 -15.60 -1.65 5.45
N ILE A 317 -15.39 -0.33 5.51
CA ILE A 317 -15.04 0.43 6.72
C ILE A 317 -16.18 1.40 7.01
N ASN A 318 -16.85 1.25 8.15
CA ASN A 318 -17.92 2.17 8.58
C ASN A 318 -17.98 2.30 10.11
N THR A 319 -18.30 3.49 10.61
CA THR A 319 -18.51 3.74 12.04
C THR A 319 -19.85 3.18 12.55
N ASP A 320 -20.85 3.03 11.66
CA ASP A 320 -22.16 2.48 12.03
C ASP A 320 -22.14 0.93 11.95
N PRO A 321 -22.25 0.21 13.09
CA PRO A 321 -22.27 -1.25 13.11
C PRO A 321 -23.46 -1.88 12.37
N LYS A 322 -24.49 -1.09 12.05
CA LYS A 322 -25.70 -1.54 11.33
C LYS A 322 -25.73 -1.11 9.87
N ALA A 323 -24.61 -0.63 9.33
CA ALA A 323 -24.56 -0.21 7.93
C ALA A 323 -24.85 -1.38 6.98
N SER A 324 -25.83 -1.21 6.08
CA SER A 324 -26.23 -2.20 5.07
C SER A 324 -25.11 -2.65 4.12
N ILE A 325 -23.99 -1.92 4.06
CA ILE A 325 -22.82 -2.35 3.29
C ILE A 325 -22.20 -3.64 3.83
N PHE A 326 -22.36 -3.91 5.13
CA PHE A 326 -21.81 -5.11 5.76
C PHE A 326 -22.55 -6.38 5.35
N ASP A 327 -23.79 -6.29 4.88
CA ASP A 327 -24.57 -7.44 4.40
C ASP A 327 -23.97 -8.06 3.12
N VAL A 328 -23.15 -7.29 2.39
CA VAL A 328 -22.53 -7.69 1.11
C VAL A 328 -21.01 -7.64 1.12
N ALA A 329 -20.40 -7.23 2.23
CA ALA A 329 -18.94 -7.16 2.35
C ALA A 329 -18.34 -8.53 2.68
N HIS A 330 -17.20 -8.85 2.07
CA HIS A 330 -16.42 -10.03 2.41
C HIS A 330 -15.67 -9.82 3.74
N TYR A 331 -15.22 -8.58 3.99
CA TYR A 331 -14.58 -8.16 5.23
C TYR A 331 -15.19 -6.85 5.73
N ALA A 332 -15.57 -6.81 7.01
CA ALA A 332 -16.19 -5.64 7.64
C ALA A 332 -15.32 -5.11 8.78
N ILE A 333 -15.09 -3.79 8.78
CA ILE A 333 -14.34 -3.05 9.80
C ILE A 333 -15.29 -1.99 10.38
N ILE A 334 -15.65 -2.17 11.66
CA ILE A 334 -16.52 -1.25 12.40
C ILE A 334 -15.63 -0.30 13.21
N GLY A 335 -15.56 0.98 12.87
CA GLY A 335 -14.74 1.95 13.61
C GLY A 335 -14.55 3.29 12.91
N ASP A 336 -14.09 4.30 13.68
CA ASP A 336 -13.60 5.56 13.11
C ASP A 336 -12.22 5.32 12.49
N ILE A 337 -11.99 5.81 11.27
CA ILE A 337 -10.71 5.73 10.56
C ILE A 337 -9.54 6.27 11.41
N TYR A 338 -9.81 7.15 12.37
CA TYR A 338 -8.82 7.74 13.28
C TYR A 338 -8.52 6.91 14.54
N GLU A 339 -9.29 5.85 14.85
CA GLU A 339 -9.12 5.00 16.05
C GLU A 339 -8.72 3.55 15.71
N VAL A 340 -8.42 3.30 14.43
CA VAL A 340 -8.27 1.98 13.80
C VAL A 340 -7.26 1.07 14.50
N VAL A 341 -6.17 1.60 15.07
CA VAL A 341 -5.14 0.77 15.70
C VAL A 341 -5.69 0.00 16.91
N ALA A 342 -6.45 0.67 17.78
CA ALA A 342 -7.03 0.03 18.96
C ALA A 342 -8.08 -1.02 18.59
N GLU A 343 -8.93 -0.74 17.61
CA GLU A 343 -9.96 -1.68 17.14
C GLU A 343 -9.37 -2.88 16.38
N ILE A 344 -8.33 -2.67 15.56
CA ILE A 344 -7.56 -3.78 14.96
C ILE A 344 -7.01 -4.69 16.04
N MET A 345 -6.43 -4.12 17.11
CA MET A 345 -5.90 -4.91 18.21
C MET A 345 -6.99 -5.65 18.99
N LYS A 346 -8.14 -5.03 19.27
CA LYS A 346 -9.30 -5.72 19.89
C LYS A 346 -9.78 -6.88 19.02
N TYR A 347 -9.87 -6.69 17.71
CA TYR A 347 -10.26 -7.73 16.76
C TYR A 347 -9.24 -8.87 16.70
N ALA A 348 -7.96 -8.54 16.57
CA ALA A 348 -6.87 -9.51 16.54
C ALA A 348 -6.79 -10.29 17.86
N TRP A 349 -6.96 -9.61 18.99
CA TRP A 349 -7.01 -10.20 20.32
C TRP A 349 -8.16 -11.19 20.49
N LYS A 350 -9.36 -10.81 20.05
CA LYS A 350 -10.55 -11.67 20.12
C LYS A 350 -10.38 -12.94 19.27
N ASN A 351 -9.77 -12.81 18.10
CA ASN A 351 -9.63 -13.90 17.12
C ASN A 351 -8.25 -14.59 17.14
N GLN A 352 -7.36 -14.21 18.07
CA GLN A 352 -5.99 -14.74 18.19
C GLN A 352 -5.16 -14.62 16.90
N ILE A 353 -5.31 -13.50 16.19
CA ILE A 353 -4.59 -13.22 14.95
C ILE A 353 -3.25 -12.54 15.29
N PRO A 354 -2.10 -13.04 14.82
CA PRO A 354 -0.83 -12.37 15.00
C PRO A 354 -0.80 -10.96 14.38
N VAL A 355 -0.20 -9.99 15.08
CA VAL A 355 -0.02 -8.61 14.60
C VAL A 355 1.46 -8.24 14.65
N THR A 356 2.02 -7.76 13.54
CA THR A 356 3.39 -7.25 13.46
C THR A 356 3.36 -5.74 13.21
N PRO A 357 3.73 -4.89 14.18
CA PRO A 357 3.84 -3.46 13.95
C PRO A 357 5.06 -3.14 13.09
N ARG A 358 4.92 -2.17 12.17
CA ARG A 358 5.99 -1.78 11.24
C ARG A 358 6.01 -0.27 10.99
N GLY A 359 7.17 0.34 11.19
CA GLY A 359 7.50 1.68 10.67
C GLY A 359 7.90 1.60 9.19
N GLN A 360 9.02 2.20 8.81
CA GLN A 360 9.55 2.06 7.43
C GLN A 360 10.10 0.65 7.12
N GLY A 361 10.42 -0.13 8.16
CA GLY A 361 10.95 -1.48 8.00
C GLY A 361 12.43 -1.51 7.62
N THR A 362 13.20 -0.53 8.11
CA THR A 362 14.65 -0.41 7.91
C THR A 362 15.49 -1.23 8.89
N GLY A 363 14.87 -1.90 9.88
CA GLY A 363 15.58 -2.70 10.88
C GLY A 363 16.19 -3.99 10.30
N LEU A 364 17.37 -4.36 10.79
CA LEU A 364 18.23 -5.39 10.18
C LEU A 364 18.06 -6.80 10.78
N VAL A 365 17.29 -6.95 11.87
CA VAL A 365 17.16 -8.22 12.62
C VAL A 365 15.84 -8.96 12.39
N GLY A 366 15.08 -8.58 11.34
CA GLY A 366 13.80 -9.21 11.02
C GLY A 366 12.65 -8.86 11.97
N ALA A 367 12.81 -7.83 12.80
CA ALA A 367 11.81 -7.40 13.79
C ALA A 367 10.48 -6.94 13.17
N ALA A 368 10.54 -6.37 11.95
CA ALA A 368 9.39 -5.84 11.22
C ALA A 368 8.77 -6.84 10.21
N VAL A 369 9.18 -8.11 10.24
CA VAL A 369 8.73 -9.15 9.31
C VAL A 369 7.66 -10.05 9.96
N PRO A 370 6.50 -10.27 9.33
CA PRO A 370 5.41 -11.08 9.89
C PRO A 370 5.69 -12.59 9.74
N VAL A 371 6.57 -13.13 10.60
CA VAL A 371 7.01 -14.54 10.58
C VAL A 371 5.85 -15.55 10.67
N LYS A 372 4.76 -15.21 11.37
CA LYS A 372 3.55 -16.04 11.51
C LYS A 372 2.40 -15.60 10.61
N GLY A 373 2.66 -14.73 9.61
CA GLY A 373 1.61 -14.08 8.83
C GLY A 373 0.75 -13.15 9.70
N GLY A 374 -0.56 -13.12 9.45
CA GLY A 374 -1.50 -12.27 10.19
C GLY A 374 -1.53 -10.82 9.69
N ILE A 375 -1.71 -9.87 10.60
CA ILE A 375 -1.87 -8.45 10.29
C ILE A 375 -0.51 -7.76 10.37
N LEU A 376 -0.04 -7.18 9.27
CA LEU A 376 1.07 -6.23 9.28
C LEU A 376 0.51 -4.82 9.49
N LEU A 377 0.74 -4.25 10.67
CA LEU A 377 0.24 -2.91 11.01
C LEU A 377 1.30 -1.85 10.69
N SER A 378 1.15 -1.18 9.55
CA SER A 378 2.03 -0.07 9.17
C SER A 378 1.65 1.22 9.87
N LEU A 379 2.61 1.86 10.53
CA LEU A 379 2.45 3.12 11.27
C LEU A 379 3.01 4.34 10.53
N VAL A 380 3.53 4.17 9.31
CA VAL A 380 4.24 5.23 8.56
C VAL A 380 3.38 6.46 8.24
N ARG A 381 2.04 6.31 8.26
CA ARG A 381 1.10 7.40 8.03
C ARG A 381 0.68 8.14 9.30
N MET A 382 1.04 7.63 10.47
CA MET A 382 0.95 8.37 11.72
C MET A 382 2.21 9.25 11.80
N ASN A 383 2.34 10.24 10.93
CA ASN A 383 3.56 11.02 10.72
C ASN A 383 3.38 12.52 11.02
N LYS A 384 2.48 12.87 11.95
CA LYS A 384 2.31 14.24 12.39
C LYS A 384 3.20 14.58 13.57
N ILE A 385 3.79 15.77 13.52
CA ILE A 385 4.27 16.47 14.70
C ILE A 385 3.03 17.08 15.38
N LEU A 386 2.77 16.66 16.61
CA LEU A 386 1.54 17.00 17.35
C LEU A 386 1.71 18.29 18.16
N GLU A 387 2.90 18.50 18.73
CA GLU A 387 3.19 19.65 19.59
C GLU A 387 4.70 19.92 19.66
N LEU A 388 5.09 21.19 19.60
CA LEU A 388 6.42 21.66 20.04
C LEU A 388 6.20 22.55 21.27
N ASP A 389 6.81 22.17 22.39
CA ASP A 389 6.75 22.88 23.66
C ASP A 389 8.15 23.39 23.98
N GLU A 390 8.40 24.64 23.58
CA GLU A 390 9.69 25.31 23.73
C GLU A 390 10.02 25.59 25.20
N ASP A 391 9.00 25.85 26.03
CA ASP A 391 9.17 26.11 27.46
C ASP A 391 9.68 24.87 28.22
N ASN A 392 9.14 23.69 27.87
CA ASN A 392 9.56 22.43 28.47
C ASN A 392 10.67 21.70 27.67
N LEU A 393 11.08 22.24 26.52
CA LEU A 393 12.01 21.63 25.57
C LEU A 393 11.58 20.20 25.21
N THR A 394 10.34 20.05 24.74
CA THR A 394 9.80 18.75 24.31
C THR A 394 9.10 18.81 22.96
N LEU A 395 9.15 17.68 22.23
CA LEU A 395 8.44 17.48 20.97
C LEU A 395 7.49 16.28 21.10
N THR A 396 6.20 16.48 20.87
CA THR A 396 5.23 15.40 20.81
C THR A 396 4.99 15.01 19.36
N VAL A 397 5.17 13.73 19.01
CA VAL A 397 5.10 13.22 17.64
C VAL A 397 4.34 11.91 17.56
N GLU A 398 3.76 11.64 16.39
CA GLU A 398 3.27 10.32 16.01
C GLU A 398 4.44 9.39 15.58
N PRO A 399 4.31 8.05 15.68
CA PRO A 399 5.40 7.07 15.52
C PRO A 399 5.98 6.95 14.10
N GLY A 400 5.27 7.47 13.10
CA GLY A 400 5.62 7.44 11.68
C GLY A 400 6.46 8.63 11.21
N VAL A 401 6.66 9.66 12.04
CA VAL A 401 7.51 10.82 11.69
C VAL A 401 8.95 10.32 11.46
N LEU A 402 9.57 10.78 10.37
CA LEU A 402 10.94 10.40 10.03
C LEU A 402 11.95 11.16 10.91
N LEU A 403 13.06 10.51 11.26
CA LEU A 403 14.11 11.15 12.07
C LEU A 403 14.67 12.41 11.40
N MET A 404 14.93 12.34 10.08
CA MET A 404 15.37 13.51 9.31
C MET A 404 14.37 14.68 9.33
N GLU A 405 13.07 14.41 9.43
CA GLU A 405 12.04 15.43 9.53
C GLU A 405 12.00 16.05 10.92
N ILE A 406 12.18 15.24 11.98
CA ILE A 406 12.30 15.71 13.36
C ILE A 406 13.48 16.67 13.48
N SER A 407 14.69 16.25 13.05
CA SER A 407 15.88 17.08 13.14
C SER A 407 15.70 18.40 12.39
N LYS A 408 15.24 18.35 11.14
CA LYS A 408 14.99 19.56 10.33
C LYS A 408 13.96 20.50 10.99
N TYR A 409 12.90 19.95 11.57
CA TYR A 409 11.86 20.74 12.21
C TYR A 409 12.37 21.44 13.48
N VAL A 410 13.02 20.70 14.39
CA VAL A 410 13.48 21.29 15.66
C VAL A 410 14.66 22.24 15.47
N GLU A 411 15.56 21.98 14.52
CA GLU A 411 16.69 22.86 14.20
C GLU A 411 16.22 24.23 13.70
N SER A 412 15.08 24.30 12.98
CA SER A 412 14.49 25.57 12.57
C SER A 412 13.96 26.44 13.73
N HIS A 413 13.89 25.87 14.94
CA HIS A 413 13.48 26.55 16.17
C HIS A 413 14.65 26.68 17.18
N ASP A 414 15.91 26.57 16.72
CA ASP A 414 17.11 26.62 17.57
C ASP A 414 17.17 25.49 18.64
N LEU A 415 16.50 24.36 18.33
CA LEU A 415 16.42 23.16 19.17
C LEU A 415 17.06 21.96 18.48
N PHE A 416 17.31 20.91 19.25
CA PHE A 416 18.12 19.77 18.82
C PHE A 416 17.59 18.46 19.40
N TYR A 417 17.37 17.48 18.52
CA TYR A 417 17.11 16.09 18.87
C TYR A 417 18.38 15.26 18.56
N PRO A 418 19.15 14.83 19.59
CA PRO A 418 20.47 14.26 19.37
C PRO A 418 20.57 12.87 18.75
N PRO A 419 19.68 11.88 19.04
CA PRO A 419 19.80 10.54 18.46
C PRO A 419 19.87 10.59 16.93
N ASP A 420 20.92 9.99 16.36
CA ASP A 420 21.29 10.10 14.93
C ASP A 420 21.80 8.74 14.42
N PRO A 421 20.92 7.73 14.28
CA PRO A 421 21.26 6.45 13.67
C PRO A 421 21.64 6.63 12.19
N GLY A 422 22.41 5.68 11.65
CA GLY A 422 22.86 5.75 10.25
C GLY A 422 21.71 5.86 9.23
N GLU A 423 20.57 5.21 9.51
CA GLU A 423 19.38 5.26 8.67
C GLU A 423 18.43 6.40 9.08
N LYS A 424 18.64 7.57 8.48
CA LYS A 424 17.89 8.81 8.79
C LYS A 424 16.44 8.80 8.28
N SER A 425 16.10 7.90 7.35
CA SER A 425 14.71 7.69 6.89
C SER A 425 13.93 6.75 7.80
N ALA A 426 14.52 6.23 8.89
CA ALA A 426 13.77 5.48 9.89
C ALA A 426 12.70 6.35 10.57
N THR A 427 11.62 5.72 11.04
CA THR A 427 10.59 6.43 11.82
C THR A 427 10.95 6.45 13.29
N ILE A 428 10.50 7.48 14.01
CA ILE A 428 10.71 7.60 15.46
C ILE A 428 10.14 6.40 16.24
N GLY A 429 8.99 5.86 15.84
CA GLY A 429 8.42 4.66 16.44
C GLY A 429 9.30 3.42 16.26
N GLY A 430 9.95 3.28 15.11
CA GLY A 430 10.95 2.22 14.88
C GLY A 430 12.18 2.41 15.75
N ASN A 431 12.68 3.64 15.86
CA ASN A 431 13.82 4.03 16.67
C ASN A 431 13.57 3.78 18.17
N ILE A 432 12.37 4.09 18.67
CA ILE A 432 11.91 3.77 20.03
C ILE A 432 11.86 2.25 20.24
N ASN A 433 11.26 1.52 19.31
CA ASN A 433 11.10 0.07 19.43
C ASN A 433 12.42 -0.70 19.38
N THR A 434 13.44 -0.16 18.73
CA THR A 434 14.79 -0.75 18.66
C THR A 434 15.75 -0.18 19.69
N ASN A 435 15.36 0.91 20.38
CA ASN A 435 16.26 1.72 21.20
C ASN A 435 17.55 2.12 20.46
N ALA A 436 17.41 2.56 19.20
CA ALA A 436 18.57 2.82 18.38
C ALA A 436 19.44 3.95 18.95
N GLY A 437 20.75 3.85 18.71
CA GLY A 437 21.74 4.82 19.16
C GLY A 437 22.20 5.71 18.02
N GLY A 438 23.27 5.28 17.36
CA GLY A 438 23.96 6.04 16.33
C GLY A 438 25.15 6.87 16.83
N MET A 439 25.72 7.65 15.92
CA MET A 439 27.07 8.25 16.04
C MET A 439 27.24 9.20 17.23
N ARG A 440 26.14 9.79 17.70
CA ARG A 440 26.10 10.80 18.76
C ARG A 440 25.94 10.23 20.17
N ALA A 441 25.77 8.90 20.28
CA ALA A 441 25.46 8.24 21.54
C ALA A 441 26.56 8.40 22.60
N VAL A 442 27.83 8.54 22.18
CA VAL A 442 28.97 8.73 23.09
C VAL A 442 28.84 9.97 23.98
N LYS A 443 28.25 11.08 23.48
CA LYS A 443 28.04 12.32 24.24
C LYS A 443 26.61 12.45 24.76
N TYR A 444 25.62 12.11 23.95
CA TYR A 444 24.21 12.43 24.23
C TYR A 444 23.39 11.26 24.75
N GLY A 445 23.83 10.01 24.57
CA GLY A 445 23.04 8.82 24.89
C GLY A 445 22.18 8.35 23.71
N VAL A 446 21.29 7.40 23.97
CA VAL A 446 20.48 6.70 22.96
C VAL A 446 19.02 7.14 22.99
N THR A 447 18.19 6.61 22.09
CA THR A 447 16.76 6.96 21.99
C THR A 447 16.05 6.96 23.34
N ARG A 448 16.30 5.95 24.19
CA ARG A 448 15.72 5.85 25.54
C ARG A 448 15.91 7.09 26.40
N ASP A 449 17.07 7.73 26.32
CA ASP A 449 17.42 8.91 27.12
C ASP A 449 16.63 10.16 26.70
N PHE A 450 16.08 10.12 25.47
CA PHE A 450 15.30 11.21 24.89
C PHE A 450 13.80 10.93 24.85
N VAL A 451 13.32 9.76 25.29
CA VAL A 451 11.87 9.50 25.42
C VAL A 451 11.39 9.90 26.82
N ARG A 452 10.53 10.93 26.87
CA ARG A 452 9.89 11.44 28.09
C ARG A 452 8.57 10.74 28.40
N GLY A 453 7.80 10.43 27.37
CA GLY A 453 6.52 9.74 27.52
C GLY A 453 6.09 9.04 26.24
N LEU A 454 5.20 8.06 26.38
CA LEU A 454 4.66 7.26 25.29
C LEU A 454 3.14 7.11 25.47
N GLU A 455 2.41 7.14 24.37
CA GLU A 455 1.09 6.56 24.25
C GLU A 455 1.21 5.22 23.54
N VAL A 456 0.63 4.17 24.12
CA VAL A 456 0.81 2.78 23.69
C VAL A 456 -0.53 2.08 23.63
N VAL A 457 -0.81 1.41 22.52
CA VAL A 457 -1.91 0.45 22.37
C VAL A 457 -1.41 -0.92 22.78
N LEU A 458 -2.06 -1.50 23.79
CA LEU A 458 -1.76 -2.83 24.31
C LEU A 458 -2.33 -3.94 23.40
N PRO A 459 -1.88 -5.20 23.54
CA PRO A 459 -2.39 -6.32 22.76
C PRO A 459 -3.91 -6.51 22.81
N ASN A 460 -4.55 -6.22 23.94
CA ASN A 460 -6.01 -6.24 24.10
C ASN A 460 -6.73 -5.04 23.46
N GLY A 461 -5.99 -4.07 22.90
CA GLY A 461 -6.48 -2.85 22.28
C GLY A 461 -6.80 -1.71 23.26
N GLU A 462 -6.46 -1.83 24.55
CA GLU A 462 -6.51 -0.71 25.48
C GLU A 462 -5.38 0.29 25.20
N VAL A 463 -5.65 1.58 25.41
CA VAL A 463 -4.69 2.66 25.24
C VAL A 463 -4.19 3.08 26.61
N VAL A 464 -2.88 3.16 26.78
CA VAL A 464 -2.23 3.60 28.02
C VAL A 464 -1.19 4.67 27.73
N LYS A 465 -1.10 5.66 28.62
CA LYS A 465 -0.06 6.69 28.60
C LYS A 465 0.94 6.41 29.70
N MET A 466 2.23 6.44 29.35
CA MET A 466 3.34 6.15 30.26
C MET A 466 4.33 7.32 30.24
N GLY A 467 4.74 7.80 31.41
CA GLY A 467 5.60 9.00 31.52
C GLY A 467 4.83 10.29 31.21
N GLY A 468 5.52 11.30 30.68
CA GLY A 468 4.92 12.61 30.38
C GLY A 468 5.98 13.68 30.20
N LYS A 469 5.56 14.96 30.15
CA LYS A 469 6.49 16.10 30.06
C LYS A 469 7.34 16.31 31.33
N ILE A 470 7.00 15.63 32.43
CA ILE A 470 7.71 15.74 33.70
C ILE A 470 9.14 15.18 33.61
N VAL A 471 10.09 15.90 34.22
CA VAL A 471 11.51 15.52 34.19
C VAL A 471 11.85 14.42 35.19
N LYS A 472 11.15 14.39 36.32
CA LYS A 472 11.34 13.42 37.41
C LYS A 472 10.02 12.75 37.72
N ASP A 473 10.06 11.42 37.80
CA ASP A 473 8.95 10.60 38.23
C ASP A 473 9.50 9.39 39.00
N SER A 474 8.87 9.06 40.13
CA SER A 474 9.18 7.89 40.95
C SER A 474 7.90 7.24 41.47
N SER A 475 6.80 7.44 40.75
CA SER A 475 5.45 6.99 41.11
C SER A 475 5.20 5.57 40.61
N GLY A 476 6.12 4.64 40.92
CA GLY A 476 6.06 3.23 40.49
C GLY A 476 7.16 2.82 39.51
N TYR A 477 6.91 1.74 38.76
CA TYR A 477 7.87 1.20 37.79
C TYR A 477 7.91 2.03 36.50
N SER A 478 9.08 2.11 35.87
CA SER A 478 9.22 2.79 34.57
C SER A 478 8.72 1.91 33.42
N LEU A 479 7.40 1.87 33.22
CA LEU A 479 6.78 1.07 32.16
C LEU A 479 7.18 1.53 30.76
N LYS A 480 7.42 2.84 30.56
CA LYS A 480 7.93 3.37 29.28
C LYS A 480 9.23 2.68 28.87
N ASP A 481 10.08 2.34 29.85
CA ASP A 481 11.38 1.73 29.59
C ASP A 481 11.27 0.25 29.26
N LEU A 482 10.16 -0.41 29.60
CA LEU A 482 9.87 -1.75 29.10
C LEU A 482 9.44 -1.70 27.62
N ILE A 483 8.74 -0.65 27.20
CA ILE A 483 8.28 -0.50 25.80
C ILE A 483 9.43 -0.13 24.87
N ILE A 484 10.31 0.80 25.28
CA ILE A 484 11.49 1.18 24.49
C ILE A 484 12.42 -0.04 24.37
N GLY A 485 12.79 -0.42 23.14
CA GLY A 485 13.57 -1.63 22.86
C GLY A 485 12.77 -2.94 22.88
N SER A 486 11.44 -2.90 23.06
CA SER A 486 10.60 -4.11 23.02
C SER A 486 10.34 -4.65 21.62
N GLU A 487 10.78 -3.94 20.58
CA GLU A 487 10.56 -4.27 19.17
C GLU A 487 9.10 -4.53 18.83
N GLY A 488 8.19 -3.82 19.49
CA GLY A 488 6.75 -3.96 19.30
C GLY A 488 6.18 -5.28 19.83
N THR A 489 6.88 -6.02 20.70
CA THR A 489 6.37 -7.25 21.32
C THR A 489 5.47 -6.98 22.53
N LEU A 490 5.58 -5.80 23.17
CA LEU A 490 4.82 -5.47 24.39
C LEU A 490 3.67 -4.48 24.15
N GLY A 491 3.74 -3.69 23.08
CA GLY A 491 2.71 -2.74 22.72
C GLY A 491 3.05 -1.99 21.43
N ILE A 492 2.09 -1.22 20.93
CA ILE A 492 2.20 -0.41 19.72
C ILE A 492 2.26 1.06 20.13
N VAL A 493 3.40 1.71 19.95
CA VAL A 493 3.54 3.15 20.22
C VAL A 493 2.70 3.94 19.20
N THR A 494 1.79 4.79 19.68
CA THR A 494 0.93 5.67 18.86
C THR A 494 1.24 7.16 19.02
N ALA A 495 1.94 7.54 20.08
CA ALA A 495 2.55 8.87 20.21
C ALA A 495 3.77 8.81 21.14
N ALA A 496 4.72 9.73 20.94
CA ALA A 496 5.91 9.86 21.78
C ALA A 496 6.16 11.33 22.13
N ILE A 497 6.52 11.57 23.38
CA ILE A 497 7.02 12.86 23.86
C ILE A 497 8.54 12.73 23.94
N LEU A 498 9.25 13.50 23.13
CA LEU A 498 10.69 13.51 23.04
C LEU A 498 11.26 14.71 23.80
N ARG A 499 12.39 14.51 24.46
CA ARG A 499 13.22 15.57 25.03
C ARG A 499 14.00 16.25 23.91
N LEU A 500 14.10 17.58 23.97
CA LEU A 500 14.97 18.39 23.12
C LEU A 500 16.09 19.03 23.95
N LEU A 501 17.14 19.45 23.26
CA LEU A 501 18.22 20.29 23.78
C LEU A 501 18.30 21.58 22.95
N PRO A 502 18.96 22.63 23.44
CA PRO A 502 19.34 23.76 22.59
C PRO A 502 20.29 23.32 21.47
N LEU A 503 20.18 23.93 20.29
CA LEU A 503 21.04 23.63 19.15
C LEU A 503 22.48 24.14 19.36
N PRO A 504 23.51 23.28 19.29
CA PRO A 504 24.89 23.73 19.31
C PRO A 504 25.21 24.61 18.09
N ARG A 505 25.89 25.75 18.31
CA ARG A 505 26.17 26.73 17.25
C ARG A 505 27.38 26.39 16.38
N ILE A 506 28.31 25.62 16.92
CA ILE A 506 29.57 25.28 16.27
C ILE A 506 29.73 23.76 16.31
N ALA A 507 30.04 23.17 15.15
CA ALA A 507 30.46 21.77 15.02
C ALA A 507 31.74 21.71 14.18
N ILE A 508 32.77 21.04 14.69
CA ILE A 508 34.07 20.86 14.02
C ILE A 508 34.44 19.38 14.05
N SER A 509 34.85 18.84 12.90
CA SER A 509 35.32 17.47 12.77
C SER A 509 36.84 17.42 12.59
N LEU A 510 37.48 16.41 13.17
CA LEU A 510 38.88 16.07 12.96
C LEU A 510 38.99 14.71 12.26
N LEU A 511 39.78 14.65 11.20
CA LEU A 511 40.18 13.40 10.56
C LEU A 511 41.64 13.09 10.94
N ILE A 512 41.85 12.00 11.65
CA ILE A 512 43.14 11.69 12.29
C ILE A 512 43.69 10.38 11.72
N PRO A 513 44.70 10.43 10.83
CA PRO A 513 45.37 9.25 10.30
C PRO A 513 46.24 8.53 11.33
N PHE A 514 46.19 7.21 11.32
CA PHE A 514 47.04 6.32 12.10
C PHE A 514 47.73 5.27 11.21
N PRO A 515 48.94 4.81 11.58
CA PRO A 515 49.66 3.79 10.82
C PRO A 515 49.01 2.41 10.91
N THR A 516 48.21 2.14 11.95
CA THR A 516 47.48 0.87 12.12
C THR A 516 46.14 1.11 12.84
N LEU A 517 45.18 0.20 12.62
CA LEU A 517 43.88 0.26 13.31
C LEU A 517 44.04 0.06 14.82
N GLU A 518 44.97 -0.79 15.24
CA GLU A 518 45.24 -1.05 16.65
C GLU A 518 45.63 0.22 17.41
N THR A 519 46.55 1.01 16.86
CA THR A 519 46.99 2.28 17.47
C THR A 519 45.84 3.29 17.53
N ALA A 520 45.00 3.35 16.50
CA ALA A 520 43.81 4.20 16.49
C ALA A 520 42.84 3.82 17.63
N ILE A 521 42.46 2.56 17.74
CA ILE A 521 41.47 2.09 18.72
C ILE A 521 41.99 2.19 20.16
N GLU A 522 43.28 1.91 20.40
CA GLU A 522 43.90 2.03 21.72
C GLU A 522 43.98 3.49 22.22
N THR A 523 43.83 4.46 21.31
CA THR A 523 43.76 5.89 21.64
C THR A 523 42.38 6.29 22.18
N VAL A 524 41.31 5.62 21.77
CA VAL A 524 39.93 5.99 22.14
C VAL A 524 39.69 6.04 23.66
N PRO A 525 40.11 5.04 24.47
CA PRO A 525 40.00 5.15 25.92
C PRO A 525 40.78 6.34 26.52
N LYS A 526 41.88 6.77 25.91
CA LYS A 526 42.66 7.94 26.36
C LYS A 526 41.90 9.24 26.08
N ILE A 527 41.26 9.35 24.91
CA ILE A 527 40.38 10.47 24.55
C ILE A 527 39.25 10.61 25.57
N ILE A 528 38.54 9.52 25.88
CA ILE A 528 37.43 9.55 26.86
C ILE A 528 37.91 9.97 28.26
N LYS A 529 39.08 9.47 28.71
CA LYS A 529 39.67 9.84 30.01
C LYS A 529 40.11 11.31 30.09
N SER A 530 40.30 11.99 28.95
CA SER A 530 40.72 13.39 28.89
C SER A 530 39.66 14.38 29.41
N LYS A 531 38.41 13.90 29.59
CA LYS A 531 37.19 14.66 29.91
C LYS A 531 36.73 15.64 28.83
N ASN A 532 37.28 15.57 27.62
CA ASN A 532 36.81 16.31 26.45
C ASN A 532 36.18 15.31 25.49
N ILE A 533 34.94 14.91 25.80
CA ILE A 533 34.25 13.84 25.09
C ILE A 533 33.75 14.39 23.74
N PRO A 534 34.26 13.88 22.60
CA PRO A 534 33.73 14.20 21.28
C PRO A 534 32.26 13.80 21.17
N THR A 535 31.50 14.46 20.29
CA THR A 535 30.13 14.08 19.93
C THR A 535 30.09 12.77 19.17
N ALA A 536 31.11 12.50 18.35
CA ALA A 536 31.26 11.26 17.58
C ALA A 536 32.73 10.80 17.63
N ILE A 537 32.93 9.49 17.71
CA ILE A 537 34.24 8.83 17.64
C ILE A 537 34.08 7.61 16.75
N GLU A 538 34.34 7.79 15.46
CA GLU A 538 34.29 6.72 14.47
C GLU A 538 35.68 6.21 14.16
N TYR A 539 35.81 4.91 13.91
CA TYR A 539 37.02 4.34 13.32
C TYR A 539 36.73 3.83 11.92
N MET A 540 37.74 3.93 11.05
CA MET A 540 37.62 3.58 9.64
C MET A 540 38.94 2.95 9.17
N GLU A 541 38.83 1.90 8.37
CA GLU A 541 39.98 1.29 7.73
C GLU A 541 40.13 1.78 6.30
N ARG A 542 41.37 1.85 5.81
CA ARG A 542 41.69 2.28 4.45
C ARG A 542 40.88 1.55 3.39
N ARG A 543 40.71 0.23 3.53
CA ARG A 543 39.93 -0.58 2.57
C ARG A 543 38.47 -0.12 2.45
N VAL A 544 37.85 0.26 3.56
CA VAL A 544 36.46 0.74 3.56
C VAL A 544 36.35 2.12 2.91
N ILE A 545 37.35 2.98 3.15
CA ILE A 545 37.46 4.29 2.50
C ILE A 545 37.59 4.14 0.99
N LEU A 546 38.49 3.28 0.50
CA LEU A 546 38.69 3.05 -0.94
C LEU A 546 37.41 2.51 -1.61
N ASN A 547 36.72 1.56 -0.98
CA ASN A 547 35.43 1.07 -1.49
C ASN A 547 34.40 2.21 -1.62
N ALA A 548 34.38 3.15 -0.66
CA ALA A 548 33.48 4.30 -0.70
C ALA A 548 33.87 5.31 -1.78
N GLU A 549 35.17 5.52 -2.05
CA GLU A 549 35.64 6.36 -3.16
C GLU A 549 35.17 5.80 -4.51
N ASP A 550 35.34 4.49 -4.71
CA ASP A 550 34.93 3.78 -5.93
C ASP A 550 33.41 3.85 -6.12
N TYR A 551 32.65 3.63 -5.06
CA TYR A 551 31.18 3.67 -5.09
C TYR A 551 30.62 5.07 -5.37
N LEU A 552 31.17 6.10 -4.72
CA LEU A 552 30.70 7.49 -4.86
C LEU A 552 31.28 8.21 -6.08
N GLY A 553 32.36 7.68 -6.68
CA GLY A 553 33.12 8.35 -7.72
C GLY A 553 33.80 9.64 -7.24
N LYS A 554 34.07 9.77 -5.93
CA LYS A 554 34.64 10.95 -5.29
C LYS A 554 35.81 10.56 -4.41
N LYS A 555 36.88 11.35 -4.43
CA LYS A 555 38.03 11.13 -3.55
C LYS A 555 37.72 11.56 -2.12
N PHE A 556 38.19 10.75 -1.18
CA PHE A 556 38.21 11.03 0.24
C PHE A 556 39.40 11.98 0.56
N PRO A 557 39.31 12.83 1.61
CA PRO A 557 40.33 13.85 1.85
C PRO A 557 41.75 13.31 2.07
N ASP A 558 41.89 12.16 2.74
CA ASP A 558 43.14 11.42 2.85
C ASP A 558 42.86 9.91 2.94
N ALA A 559 43.48 9.13 2.06
CA ALA A 559 43.37 7.66 2.01
C ALA A 559 44.75 6.98 1.98
N THR A 560 45.79 7.68 2.43
CA THR A 560 47.19 7.20 2.42
C THR A 560 47.52 6.29 3.60
N SER A 561 46.91 6.54 4.77
CA SER A 561 47.10 5.78 6.01
C SER A 561 46.20 4.55 6.11
N ASP A 562 46.61 3.55 6.90
CA ASP A 562 45.90 2.27 7.01
C ASP A 562 44.62 2.36 7.86
N ALA A 563 44.55 3.30 8.81
CA ALA A 563 43.38 3.54 9.64
C ALA A 563 43.19 5.03 9.98
N TYR A 564 41.95 5.40 10.31
CA TYR A 564 41.58 6.76 10.68
C TYR A 564 40.65 6.76 11.88
N LEU A 565 40.77 7.78 12.73
CA LEU A 565 39.70 8.22 13.62
C LEU A 565 39.03 9.45 13.04
N LEU A 566 37.69 9.45 13.01
CA LEU A 566 36.89 10.64 12.75
C LEU A 566 36.24 11.08 14.06
N LEU A 567 36.68 12.24 14.54
CA LEU A 567 36.18 12.85 15.77
C LEU A 567 35.33 14.06 15.41
N THR A 568 34.25 14.31 16.14
CA THR A 568 33.49 15.57 16.01
C THR A 568 33.26 16.19 17.37
N PHE A 569 33.30 17.52 17.42
CA PHE A 569 33.10 18.31 18.62
C PHE A 569 32.03 19.35 18.32
N ASP A 570 31.11 19.54 19.26
CA ASP A 570 30.12 20.62 19.20
C ASP A 570 30.13 21.47 20.47
N GLY A 571 29.70 22.72 20.33
CA GLY A 571 29.66 23.69 21.40
C GLY A 571 28.96 24.99 21.00
N ASN A 572 28.83 25.90 21.96
CA ASN A 572 28.14 27.17 21.73
C ASN A 572 29.07 28.25 21.19
N THR A 573 30.38 28.11 21.42
CA THR A 573 31.41 29.06 20.96
C THR A 573 32.55 28.32 20.29
N ARG A 574 33.21 28.99 19.34
CA ARG A 574 34.36 28.44 18.62
C ARG A 574 35.54 28.18 19.58
N GLU A 575 35.84 29.12 20.47
CA GLU A 575 36.93 29.00 21.46
C GLU A 575 36.79 27.76 22.36
N GLU A 576 35.55 27.46 22.80
CA GLU A 576 35.26 26.25 23.59
C GLU A 576 35.60 24.97 22.81
N VAL A 577 35.13 24.89 21.56
CA VAL A 577 35.34 23.73 20.69
C VAL A 577 36.82 23.58 20.32
N GLU A 578 37.51 24.68 20.04
CA GLU A 578 38.95 24.72 19.76
C GLU A 578 39.77 24.15 20.91
N LYS A 579 39.53 24.63 22.13
CA LYS A 579 40.22 24.14 23.33
C LYS A 579 39.99 22.64 23.58
N GLN A 580 38.78 22.14 23.27
CA GLN A 580 38.46 20.72 23.41
C GLN A 580 39.20 19.88 22.38
N TYR A 581 39.12 20.25 21.10
CA TYR A 581 39.72 19.45 20.04
C TYR A 581 41.25 19.53 20.06
N GLU A 582 41.86 20.66 20.42
CA GLU A 582 43.33 20.81 20.50
C GLU A 582 43.93 19.83 21.51
N LYS A 583 43.30 19.73 22.69
CA LYS A 583 43.74 18.79 23.72
C LYS A 583 43.62 17.34 23.25
N VAL A 584 42.55 17.01 22.52
CA VAL A 584 42.37 15.66 21.95
C VAL A 584 43.35 15.39 20.81
N ALA A 585 43.60 16.38 19.94
CA ALA A 585 44.58 16.29 18.87
C ALA A 585 45.98 15.99 19.41
N HIS A 586 46.41 16.67 20.48
CA HIS A 586 47.67 16.35 21.16
C HIS A 586 47.72 14.92 21.70
N ILE A 587 46.63 14.43 22.33
CA ILE A 587 46.55 13.04 22.81
C ILE A 587 46.69 12.04 21.64
N CYS A 588 46.11 12.34 20.49
CA CYS A 588 46.22 11.51 19.30
C CYS A 588 47.64 11.49 18.76
N LEU A 589 48.30 12.65 18.64
CA LEU A 589 49.69 12.75 18.20
C LEU A 589 50.64 12.02 19.15
N ASP A 590 50.49 12.20 20.46
CA ASP A 590 51.28 11.50 21.48
C ASP A 590 51.05 9.97 21.46
N ALA A 591 49.89 9.54 20.99
CA ALA A 591 49.55 8.13 20.83
C ALA A 591 50.00 7.53 19.49
N GLY A 592 50.64 8.31 18.61
CA GLY A 592 51.19 7.85 17.33
C GLY A 592 50.33 8.17 16.10
N ALA A 593 49.43 9.14 16.17
CA ALA A 593 48.79 9.69 14.97
C ALA A 593 49.83 10.36 14.06
N LEU A 594 49.63 10.24 12.74
CA LEU A 594 50.58 10.79 11.75
C LEU A 594 50.37 12.28 11.53
N ASP A 595 49.12 12.74 11.62
CA ASP A 595 48.70 14.13 11.44
C ASP A 595 47.31 14.34 12.08
N VAL A 596 46.80 15.57 12.05
CA VAL A 596 45.44 15.94 12.46
C VAL A 596 44.85 16.92 11.44
N PHE A 597 43.94 16.43 10.60
CA PHE A 597 43.24 17.27 9.62
C PHE A 597 42.00 17.91 10.26
N ILE A 598 41.99 19.24 10.32
CA ILE A 598 40.86 20.01 10.84
C ILE A 598 39.87 20.30 9.70
N SER A 599 38.63 19.90 9.90
CA SER A 599 37.51 20.14 8.98
C SER A 599 36.58 21.20 9.58
N ASP A 600 36.91 22.47 9.32
CA ASP A 600 36.25 23.67 9.86
C ASP A 600 35.32 24.37 8.86
N THR A 601 35.17 23.82 7.66
CA THR A 601 34.25 24.28 6.61
C THR A 601 33.20 23.22 6.32
N GLN A 602 31.98 23.65 5.99
CA GLN A 602 30.86 22.74 5.70
C GLN A 602 31.20 21.77 4.55
N GLU A 603 31.82 22.26 3.47
CA GLU A 603 32.20 21.45 2.31
C GLU A 603 33.15 20.29 2.68
N ARG A 604 34.15 20.57 3.53
CA ARG A 604 35.07 19.52 4.01
C ARG A 604 34.37 18.54 4.94
N GLN A 605 33.49 19.01 5.82
CA GLN A 605 32.72 18.12 6.71
C GLN A 605 31.79 17.21 5.90
N ASP A 606 31.07 17.77 4.94
CA ASP A 606 30.16 17.03 4.07
C ASP A 606 30.91 15.97 3.24
N SER A 607 32.12 16.28 2.76
CA SER A 607 32.95 15.31 2.03
C SER A 607 33.30 14.07 2.86
N ILE A 608 33.62 14.26 4.15
CA ILE A 608 33.98 13.18 5.07
C ILE A 608 32.72 12.39 5.47
N TRP A 609 31.66 13.09 5.88
CA TRP A 609 30.44 12.47 6.39
C TRP A 609 29.63 11.78 5.29
N SER A 610 29.63 12.31 4.06
CA SER A 610 29.01 11.66 2.91
C SER A 610 29.69 10.33 2.59
N ALA A 611 31.02 10.26 2.66
CA ALA A 611 31.74 9.01 2.46
C ALA A 611 31.45 8.02 3.60
N ARG A 612 31.53 8.46 4.86
CA ARG A 612 31.21 7.63 6.04
C ARG A 612 29.80 7.05 5.99
N GLY A 613 28.81 7.84 5.56
CA GLY A 613 27.42 7.40 5.40
C GLY A 613 27.22 6.38 4.27
N ALA A 614 28.10 6.35 3.27
CA ALA A 614 28.04 5.42 2.15
C ALA A 614 28.76 4.09 2.39
N PHE A 615 29.48 3.92 3.52
CA PHE A 615 30.31 2.73 3.77
C PHE A 615 29.55 1.42 3.67
N LEU A 616 28.33 1.35 4.23
CA LEU A 616 27.52 0.14 4.17
C LEU A 616 27.17 -0.24 2.72
N GLU A 617 26.73 0.74 1.93
CA GLU A 617 26.35 0.53 0.53
C GLU A 617 27.57 0.21 -0.34
N ALA A 618 28.72 0.83 -0.06
CA ALA A 618 29.98 0.53 -0.73
C ALA A 618 30.47 -0.90 -0.42
N ILE A 619 30.31 -1.37 0.82
CA ILE A 619 30.63 -2.76 1.19
C ILE A 619 29.68 -3.73 0.48
N LYS A 620 28.37 -3.46 0.46
CA LYS A 620 27.38 -4.25 -0.28
C LYS A 620 27.73 -4.37 -1.75
N ALA A 621 28.11 -3.27 -2.39
CA ALA A 621 28.51 -3.26 -3.79
C ALA A 621 29.79 -4.06 -4.07
N SER A 622 30.63 -4.28 -3.05
CA SER A 622 31.89 -5.02 -3.17
C SER A 622 31.77 -6.54 -3.04
N THR A 623 30.57 -7.08 -2.79
CA THR A 623 30.34 -8.52 -2.57
C THR A 623 29.04 -8.97 -3.22
N THR A 624 28.88 -10.28 -3.41
CA THR A 624 27.61 -10.87 -3.87
C THR A 624 26.55 -10.89 -2.77
N GLU A 625 26.96 -11.07 -1.52
CA GLU A 625 26.11 -11.15 -0.33
C GLU A 625 26.94 -10.83 0.92
N MET A 626 26.29 -10.40 2.00
CA MET A 626 26.92 -10.22 3.31
C MET A 626 25.90 -10.37 4.42
N ASP A 627 26.40 -10.65 5.63
CA ASP A 627 25.61 -10.60 6.85
C ASP A 627 26.38 -9.85 7.95
N GLU A 628 25.65 -9.30 8.91
CA GLU A 628 26.18 -8.39 9.92
C GLU A 628 26.14 -9.00 11.33
N CYS A 629 27.29 -8.93 12.00
CA CYS A 629 27.41 -9.10 13.43
C CYS A 629 27.57 -7.71 14.07
N ASP A 630 26.47 -7.21 14.64
CA ASP A 630 26.42 -6.00 15.46
C ASP A 630 26.54 -6.41 16.94
N VAL A 631 27.63 -6.00 17.59
CA VAL A 631 28.01 -6.41 18.95
C VAL A 631 28.55 -5.23 19.73
N VAL A 632 28.21 -5.17 21.02
CA VAL A 632 28.71 -4.13 21.93
C VAL A 632 29.59 -4.74 22.99
N VAL A 633 30.75 -4.13 23.24
CA VAL A 633 31.68 -4.53 24.31
C VAL A 633 32.04 -3.32 25.17
N PRO A 634 32.45 -3.53 26.44
CA PRO A 634 32.98 -2.43 27.25
C PRO A 634 34.11 -1.72 26.50
N ARG A 635 34.13 -0.38 26.51
CA ARG A 635 35.07 0.47 25.73
C ARG A 635 36.54 0.04 25.83
N LYS A 636 36.97 -0.44 27.01
CA LYS A 636 38.34 -0.95 27.24
C LYS A 636 38.71 -2.20 26.44
N ASN A 637 37.71 -2.94 25.95
CA ASN A 637 37.83 -4.22 25.26
C ASN A 637 37.64 -4.13 23.74
N VAL A 638 37.32 -2.96 23.20
CA VAL A 638 37.10 -2.71 21.76
C VAL A 638 38.30 -3.17 20.92
N ALA A 639 39.52 -2.76 21.29
CA ALA A 639 40.75 -3.18 20.62
C ALA A 639 40.94 -4.71 20.64
N THR A 640 40.63 -5.35 21.76
CA THR A 640 40.73 -6.80 21.91
C THR A 640 39.73 -7.53 21.02
N PHE A 641 38.50 -7.02 20.91
CA PHE A 641 37.50 -7.62 20.04
C PHE A 641 37.86 -7.46 18.56
N ILE A 642 38.30 -6.28 18.13
CA ILE A 642 38.74 -6.03 16.74
C ILE A 642 39.89 -6.97 16.35
N ARG A 643 40.91 -7.14 17.22
CA ARG A 643 41.98 -8.12 16.98
C ARG A 643 41.46 -9.54 16.80
N TYR A 644 40.44 -9.91 17.58
CA TYR A 644 39.79 -11.20 17.44
C TYR A 644 39.04 -11.34 16.11
N THR A 645 38.37 -10.29 15.61
CA THR A 645 37.75 -10.32 14.28
C THR A 645 38.76 -10.61 13.17
N ARG A 646 39.96 -10.01 13.24
CA ARG A 646 41.06 -10.28 12.29
C ARG A 646 41.63 -11.68 12.41
N GLN A 647 41.65 -12.25 13.62
CA GLN A 647 42.00 -13.64 13.83
C GLN A 647 40.97 -14.56 13.15
N ILE A 648 39.68 -14.29 13.31
CA ILE A 648 38.59 -15.06 12.68
C ILE A 648 38.64 -14.95 11.16
N GLU A 649 38.87 -13.75 10.60
CA GLU A 649 39.05 -13.54 9.15
C GLU A 649 40.13 -14.46 8.58
N LYS A 650 41.28 -14.57 9.26
CA LYS A 650 42.40 -15.43 8.84
C LYS A 650 42.12 -16.92 9.05
N GLU A 651 41.53 -17.30 10.17
CA GLU A 651 41.28 -18.72 10.52
C GLU A 651 40.20 -19.35 9.66
N LEU A 652 39.15 -18.59 9.32
CA LEU A 652 38.03 -19.09 8.51
C LEU A 652 38.15 -18.75 7.03
N ASP A 653 39.15 -17.97 6.63
CA ASP A 653 39.36 -17.51 5.26
C ASP A 653 38.06 -16.92 4.69
N ILE A 654 37.52 -15.92 5.39
CA ILE A 654 36.31 -15.19 5.03
C ILE A 654 36.60 -13.72 5.20
N ARG A 655 36.33 -12.91 4.18
CA ARG A 655 36.59 -11.47 4.24
C ARG A 655 35.69 -10.85 5.30
N ILE A 656 36.29 -10.05 6.19
CA ILE A 656 35.56 -9.32 7.24
C ILE A 656 35.83 -7.84 7.10
N ALA A 657 34.81 -7.03 6.89
CA ALA A 657 34.90 -5.57 6.94
C ALA A 657 34.32 -5.06 8.25
N SER A 658 34.95 -4.04 8.84
CA SER A 658 34.47 -3.46 10.09
C SER A 658 34.67 -1.96 10.13
N PHE A 659 33.68 -1.28 10.69
CA PHE A 659 33.70 0.13 11.07
C PHE A 659 32.73 0.30 12.23
N GLY A 660 32.76 1.43 12.93
CA GLY A 660 31.74 1.69 13.95
C GLY A 660 32.09 2.76 14.96
N HIS A 661 31.27 2.80 16.00
CA HIS A 661 31.27 3.79 17.07
C HIS A 661 32.24 3.36 18.18
N ALA A 662 33.54 3.63 17.99
CA ALA A 662 34.53 3.26 19.01
C ALA A 662 34.27 3.96 20.36
N GLY A 663 33.59 5.10 20.34
CA GLY A 663 33.30 5.92 21.52
C GLY A 663 32.32 5.30 22.52
N ASP A 664 31.36 4.49 22.07
CA ASP A 664 30.38 3.83 22.94
C ASP A 664 30.62 2.32 23.08
N GLY A 665 31.48 1.74 22.25
CA GLY A 665 31.85 0.33 22.28
C GLY A 665 31.04 -0.55 21.34
N ASN A 666 30.23 0.05 20.46
CA ASN A 666 29.49 -0.63 19.42
C ASN A 666 30.39 -0.92 18.19
N LEU A 667 30.31 -2.14 17.67
CA LEU A 667 31.15 -2.66 16.60
C LEU A 667 30.29 -3.30 15.52
N HIS A 668 30.38 -2.76 14.30
CA HIS A 668 29.77 -3.37 13.11
C HIS A 668 30.80 -4.24 12.41
N VAL A 669 30.45 -5.52 12.24
CA VAL A 669 31.32 -6.53 11.64
C VAL A 669 30.56 -7.22 10.52
N TYR A 670 30.97 -7.00 9.28
CA TYR A 670 30.33 -7.53 8.08
C TYR A 670 31.14 -8.70 7.54
N LEU A 671 30.51 -9.86 7.42
CA LEU A 671 31.10 -11.04 6.82
C LEU A 671 30.62 -11.13 5.38
N LEU A 672 31.56 -11.19 4.43
CA LEU A 672 31.25 -11.09 3.01
C LEU A 672 31.36 -12.46 2.34
N LYS A 673 30.39 -12.77 1.47
CA LYS A 673 30.32 -14.02 0.71
C LYS A 673 31.28 -14.06 -0.47
N ASP A 674 31.47 -12.94 -1.15
CA ASP A 674 32.32 -12.83 -2.34
C ASP A 674 31.97 -13.91 -3.38
N GLU A 675 32.95 -14.72 -3.81
CA GLU A 675 32.75 -15.79 -4.79
C GLU A 675 32.45 -17.16 -4.14
N MET A 676 32.26 -17.22 -2.82
CA MET A 676 31.96 -18.48 -2.13
C MET A 676 30.55 -19.00 -2.47
N ASP A 677 30.41 -20.32 -2.55
CA ASP A 677 29.11 -20.97 -2.67
C ASP A 677 28.30 -20.86 -1.36
N ASP A 678 26.97 -20.98 -1.49
CA ASP A 678 26.01 -20.80 -0.38
C ASP A 678 26.26 -21.74 0.81
N GLU A 679 26.65 -22.99 0.54
CA GLU A 679 26.83 -24.00 1.59
C GLU A 679 28.10 -23.70 2.41
N THR A 680 29.21 -23.41 1.73
CA THR A 680 30.47 -23.02 2.37
C THR A 680 30.31 -21.72 3.15
N TYR A 681 29.70 -20.71 2.54
CA TYR A 681 29.45 -19.42 3.19
C TYR A 681 28.60 -19.58 4.45
N SER A 682 27.47 -20.29 4.36
CA SER A 682 26.56 -20.49 5.51
C SER A 682 27.25 -21.20 6.69
N LYS A 683 28.10 -22.20 6.42
CA LYS A 683 28.86 -22.89 7.47
C LYS A 683 29.88 -21.96 8.13
N LYS A 684 30.70 -21.26 7.34
CA LYS A 684 31.70 -20.30 7.84
C LYS A 684 31.05 -19.16 8.61
N LEU A 685 29.96 -18.60 8.08
CA LEU A 685 29.19 -17.52 8.68
C LEU A 685 28.69 -17.92 10.07
N LYS A 686 28.04 -19.07 10.18
CA LYS A 686 27.54 -19.59 11.46
C LYS A 686 28.66 -19.77 12.49
N THR A 687 29.77 -20.40 12.09
CA THR A 687 30.93 -20.61 12.97
C THR A 687 31.54 -19.28 13.40
N ALA A 688 31.66 -18.31 12.50
CA ALA A 688 32.17 -17.00 12.83
C ALA A 688 31.25 -16.27 13.81
N PHE A 689 29.94 -16.24 13.57
CA PHE A 689 28.96 -15.61 14.45
C PHE A 689 28.96 -16.23 15.84
N ASP A 690 28.93 -17.57 15.94
CA ASP A 690 29.00 -18.26 17.24
C ASP A 690 30.25 -17.83 18.03
N ARG A 691 31.43 -17.75 17.38
CA ARG A 691 32.68 -17.35 18.02
C ARG A 691 32.73 -15.86 18.36
N LEU A 692 32.24 -14.99 17.49
CA LEU A 692 32.20 -13.55 17.70
C LEU A 692 31.28 -13.19 18.88
N TYR A 693 30.05 -13.74 18.92
CA TYR A 693 29.14 -13.48 20.03
C TYR A 693 29.65 -14.07 21.35
N GLN A 694 30.22 -15.28 21.32
CA GLN A 694 30.88 -15.87 22.50
C GLN A 694 32.01 -14.96 22.99
N LYS A 695 32.83 -14.43 22.09
CA LYS A 695 33.91 -13.52 22.48
C LYS A 695 33.39 -12.21 23.06
N GLY A 696 32.30 -11.69 22.51
CA GLY A 696 31.61 -10.51 23.03
C GLY A 696 31.18 -10.72 24.48
N GLU A 697 30.55 -11.86 24.76
CA GLU A 697 30.14 -12.27 26.10
C GLU A 697 31.34 -12.42 27.06
N GLU A 698 32.41 -13.12 26.65
CA GLU A 698 33.64 -13.26 27.45
C GLU A 698 34.24 -11.90 27.88
N LEU A 699 34.10 -10.89 27.02
CA LEU A 699 34.57 -9.54 27.27
C LEU A 699 33.57 -8.68 28.07
N GLY A 700 32.45 -9.26 28.50
CA GLY A 700 31.37 -8.59 29.24
C GLY A 700 30.49 -7.71 28.35
N GLY A 701 30.38 -8.05 27.07
CA GLY A 701 29.54 -7.39 26.08
C GLY A 701 28.16 -8.01 25.91
N HIS A 702 27.41 -7.50 24.92
CA HIS A 702 26.08 -7.97 24.57
C HIS A 702 25.92 -8.20 23.06
N VAL A 703 24.95 -9.05 22.71
CA VAL A 703 24.67 -9.56 21.35
C VAL A 703 24.21 -8.48 20.36
N SER A 704 23.82 -7.30 20.83
CA SER A 704 23.35 -6.22 19.96
C SER A 704 23.65 -4.88 20.59
N GLY A 705 24.29 -3.98 19.84
CA GLY A 705 24.57 -2.62 20.28
C GLY A 705 23.40 -1.69 20.00
N GLU A 706 22.86 -1.76 18.79
CA GLU A 706 21.79 -0.83 18.35
C GLU A 706 20.69 -1.46 17.49
N HIS A 707 20.91 -2.60 16.81
CA HIS A 707 19.93 -3.13 15.86
C HIS A 707 18.78 -3.92 16.51
N GLY A 708 18.89 -4.21 17.80
CA GLY A 708 17.95 -5.07 18.52
C GLY A 708 18.23 -6.56 18.32
N ILE A 709 17.30 -7.40 18.72
CA ILE A 709 17.41 -8.86 18.71
C ILE A 709 16.58 -9.47 17.58
N GLY A 710 15.34 -8.99 17.43
CA GLY A 710 14.40 -9.43 16.42
C GLY A 710 14.21 -10.94 16.36
N TYR A 711 14.10 -11.44 15.13
CA TYR A 711 14.09 -12.87 14.84
C TYR A 711 15.53 -13.41 14.74
N ALA A 712 16.43 -12.66 14.10
CA ALA A 712 17.75 -13.15 13.72
C ALA A 712 18.67 -13.46 14.91
N LYS A 713 18.67 -12.63 15.97
CA LYS A 713 19.62 -12.76 17.09
C LYS A 713 19.06 -13.49 18.31
N ARG A 714 17.82 -14.00 18.26
CA ARG A 714 17.11 -14.61 19.40
C ARG A 714 17.89 -15.78 20.03
N GLU A 715 18.42 -16.68 19.21
CA GLU A 715 19.15 -17.85 19.69
C GLU A 715 20.47 -17.45 20.36
N TYR A 716 21.15 -16.40 19.86
CA TYR A 716 22.37 -15.88 20.46
C TYR A 716 22.07 -15.21 21.80
N LEU A 717 21.02 -14.39 21.91
CA LEU A 717 20.58 -13.82 23.19
C LEU A 717 20.31 -14.92 24.22
N LYS A 718 19.61 -15.98 23.82
CA LYS A 718 19.29 -17.11 24.70
C LYS A 718 20.56 -17.79 25.23
N LYS A 719 21.57 -17.97 24.37
CA LYS A 719 22.86 -18.56 24.76
C LYS A 719 23.63 -17.68 25.76
N THR A 720 23.67 -16.36 25.54
CA THR A 720 24.53 -15.45 26.30
C THR A 720 23.87 -14.86 27.57
N ALA A 721 22.54 -14.72 27.59
CA ALA A 721 21.83 -14.05 28.70
C ALA A 721 21.44 -15.01 29.84
N GLY A 722 21.42 -16.32 29.56
CA GLY A 722 21.05 -17.37 30.52
C GLY A 722 19.55 -17.50 30.78
N ASP A 723 19.17 -18.65 31.35
CA ASP A 723 17.76 -19.04 31.47
C ASP A 723 16.93 -18.14 32.39
N ILE A 724 17.52 -17.63 33.48
CA ILE A 724 16.81 -16.75 34.43
C ILE A 724 16.39 -15.44 33.74
N TYR A 725 17.31 -14.82 33.00
CA TYR A 725 17.04 -13.59 32.28
C TYR A 725 15.99 -13.81 31.19
N MET A 726 16.13 -14.87 30.41
CA MET A 726 15.15 -15.22 29.37
C MET A 726 13.78 -15.52 29.97
N GLN A 727 13.70 -16.16 31.13
CA GLN A 727 12.44 -16.42 31.80
C GLN A 727 11.78 -15.12 32.29
N LEU A 728 12.55 -14.16 32.80
CA LEU A 728 12.03 -12.84 33.17
C LEU A 728 11.45 -12.11 31.95
N LEU A 729 12.13 -12.12 30.81
CA LEU A 729 11.60 -11.54 29.57
C LEU A 729 10.27 -12.20 29.14
N ARG A 730 10.19 -13.54 29.20
CA ARG A 730 8.95 -14.26 28.90
C ARG A 730 7.82 -13.93 29.88
N ASN A 731 8.13 -13.77 31.16
CA ASN A 731 7.15 -13.40 32.17
C ASN A 731 6.61 -11.98 31.91
N ILE A 732 7.48 -11.03 31.55
CA ILE A 732 7.08 -9.69 31.13
C ILE A 732 6.20 -9.75 29.87
N LYS A 733 6.63 -10.48 28.84
CA LYS A 733 5.84 -10.69 27.63
C LYS A 733 4.46 -11.26 27.94
N THR A 734 4.38 -12.28 28.79
CA THR A 734 3.12 -12.91 29.21
C THR A 734 2.23 -11.95 29.98
N ALA A 735 2.79 -11.00 30.74
CA ALA A 735 2.02 -10.00 31.46
C ALA A 735 1.34 -8.99 30.51
N PHE A 736 2.00 -8.61 29.41
CA PHE A 736 1.43 -7.69 28.40
C PHE A 736 0.57 -8.42 27.36
N ASP A 737 0.99 -9.60 26.93
CA ASP A 737 0.41 -10.36 25.82
C ASP A 737 0.29 -11.86 26.16
N PRO A 738 -0.62 -12.26 27.07
CA PRO A 738 -0.81 -13.66 27.43
C PRO A 738 -1.28 -14.55 26.26
N LYS A 739 -1.75 -13.97 25.15
CA LYS A 739 -2.15 -14.70 23.94
C LYS A 739 -1.03 -14.80 22.90
N ASN A 740 0.11 -14.15 23.14
CA ASN A 740 1.26 -14.11 22.24
C ASN A 740 0.89 -13.69 20.81
N ILE A 741 -0.01 -12.72 20.65
CA ILE A 741 -0.44 -12.23 19.33
C ILE A 741 0.48 -11.14 18.77
N LEU A 742 1.12 -10.35 19.63
CA LEU A 742 1.86 -9.17 19.23
C LEU A 742 3.33 -9.51 18.96
N ASN A 743 3.70 -9.41 17.69
CA ASN A 743 5.02 -9.65 17.14
C ASN A 743 5.69 -10.98 17.60
N PRO A 744 5.01 -12.14 17.45
CA PRO A 744 5.52 -13.42 17.97
C PRO A 744 6.82 -13.88 17.28
N GLU A 745 7.52 -14.83 17.94
CA GLU A 745 8.81 -15.44 17.56
C GLU A 745 10.02 -14.50 17.60
N LYS A 746 9.92 -13.36 18.28
CA LYS A 746 10.99 -12.35 18.35
C LYS A 746 11.43 -12.12 19.80
N ILE A 747 12.68 -11.71 19.99
CA ILE A 747 13.34 -11.42 21.28
C ILE A 747 13.34 -12.61 22.25
N CYS A 748 12.21 -12.95 22.86
CA CYS A 748 12.05 -13.98 23.88
C CYS A 748 10.90 -14.96 23.61
N CYS A 749 10.07 -14.66 22.61
CA CYS A 749 8.88 -15.41 22.20
C CYS A 749 9.20 -16.68 21.42
#